data_AF-A0A938LU68-F1
#
_entry.id   AF-A0A938LU68-F1
#
_cell.length_a   1.000
_cell.length_b   1.000
_cell.length_c   1.000
_cell.angle_alpha   90.00
_cell.angle_beta   90.00
_cell.angle_gamma   90.00
#
_symmetry.space_group_name_H-M   'P 1'
#
loop_
_entity.id
_entity.type
_entity.pdbx_description
1 polymer ?
#
loop_
_entity_poly.entity_id
_entity_poly.type
_entity_poly.pdbx_seq_one_letter_code
_entity_poly.pdbx_strand_id
1 'polypeptide(L)'
;MKRFVVAFAAILAGTAYGALPTPIIDLGFNEGAGTVAANSGSAGGTLTLSTPVPTWSTNVPPGVGGASSVDFATTTGNYFIESPANYAELTGLTKFTVTGWANCRNSTEGSGGNRLVTWINHGGQGVDVVYKSDGSVQVGINQWPDGVPARSSAGKITTDAGAGAGNWCFFAVTYDSTLSSGHVKFYFGRTPGDAAFDVERNYARGAVGTNISRLCIGHFNVATRAGAQNRMFRGLIDEVKVFGEALTLEQIRAVQIGNPEIAGGADPAGSAQDVPTDVVLSWQPGQFARTHDVYFGTSLADVETASRQSPKGVLVSQGQSSTAYDPAGLLAFGQTYYWRIDEVNAPPSNTIFKGNVWSFTTEPYAYPIASVTATASSSDKASTGPEKTVNGSGLTNDLHSTVGEAMWLSSMAGAQPAWIQYRFDRVYKLYELWVWNHNTEYEPLLGFGFKDVAIEYSLDGTTWTLLKETQFAKAPAANGYAHNTAVDLGGVTAQHVRLIARSNWSTVGLKQYGLSEVRFFHVPIAARAPQPANGAAGLALDTVLSWRPGRDVVSHRVYFGTDKAAVTDGTVAAVTATERRYTPAALALDTTYFWRVDEVGTAGTYPGDVWNFSTAKFLVVDDFETYTDAEGSRIYEAWVDGYGTTTNGAQVGNLQAPFAERTIIQGGKQAMPLTYDNAAGKISETTRTFEAAQDWTAHGVKSLSLWFYGDPANAGQLYVKIDNTKVLYNGEAVDLKRRQWQPWNIDLAAVGGVSKVTKLTIGIEGA
;
A
#
# COMPACT_ATOMS: atom_id res chain seq x y z
N MET A 1 -30.61 29.64 17.34
CA MET A 1 -30.74 28.24 16.90
C MET A 1 -29.97 27.38 17.88
N LYS A 2 -30.57 26.26 18.30
CA LYS A 2 -30.08 25.33 19.33
C LYS A 2 -29.56 24.08 18.58
N ARG A 3 -28.35 23.58 18.88
CA ARG A 3 -27.67 22.52 18.11
C ARG A 3 -27.44 21.26 18.96
N PHE A 4 -27.59 20.11 18.33
CA PHE A 4 -27.11 18.79 18.77
C PHE A 4 -26.25 18.16 17.67
N VAL A 5 -25.37 17.24 18.05
CA VAL A 5 -24.48 16.51 17.13
C VAL A 5 -24.36 15.03 17.57
N VAL A 6 -24.29 14.05 16.64
CA VAL A 6 -24.29 12.57 16.88
C VAL A 6 -23.35 11.81 15.90
N ALA A 7 -22.60 10.76 16.31
CA ALA A 7 -21.65 9.99 15.45
C ALA A 7 -21.38 8.51 15.86
N PHE A 8 -20.98 7.66 14.88
CA PHE A 8 -20.27 6.34 14.99
C PHE A 8 -19.36 6.15 13.73
N ALA A 9 -18.81 4.95 13.40
CA ALA A 9 -17.87 4.71 12.28
C ALA A 9 -17.95 3.26 11.70
N ALA A 10 -17.54 2.86 10.47
CA ALA A 10 -17.17 3.53 9.19
C ALA A 10 -17.01 2.52 8.01
N ILE A 11 -16.71 3.02 6.78
CA ILE A 11 -16.21 2.38 5.52
C ILE A 11 -17.29 1.96 4.46
N LEU A 12 -17.17 2.19 3.13
CA LEU A 12 -16.55 3.26 2.29
C LEU A 12 -16.95 3.07 0.78
N ALA A 13 -17.64 4.03 0.15
CA ALA A 13 -17.70 4.30 -1.32
C ALA A 13 -18.60 5.53 -1.55
N GLY A 14 -18.47 6.38 -2.56
CA GLY A 14 -17.42 6.63 -3.55
C GLY A 14 -17.78 7.97 -4.23
N THR A 15 -16.88 8.95 -4.24
CA THR A 15 -17.22 10.34 -4.63
C THR A 15 -17.14 10.58 -6.14
N ALA A 16 -18.15 11.24 -6.71
CA ALA A 16 -18.09 11.74 -8.09
C ALA A 16 -17.21 13.00 -8.19
N TYR A 17 -16.24 12.99 -9.10
CA TYR A 17 -15.35 14.12 -9.36
C TYR A 17 -15.86 14.99 -10.51
N GLY A 18 -15.55 16.29 -10.47
CA GLY A 18 -15.81 17.21 -11.57
C GLY A 18 -14.85 16.98 -12.74
N ALA A 19 -15.29 17.33 -13.95
CA ALA A 19 -14.49 17.15 -15.16
C ALA A 19 -13.11 17.85 -15.07
N LEU A 20 -12.07 17.12 -15.49
CA LEU A 20 -10.70 17.61 -15.55
C LEU A 20 -10.42 18.30 -16.90
N PRO A 21 -9.76 19.46 -16.92
CA PRO A 21 -9.23 20.02 -18.15
C PRO A 21 -8.04 19.18 -18.64
N THR A 22 -7.83 19.11 -19.96
CA THR A 22 -6.69 18.40 -20.55
C THR A 22 -5.36 19.02 -20.09
N PRO A 23 -4.39 18.22 -19.61
CA PRO A 23 -3.06 18.73 -19.31
C PRO A 23 -2.29 19.11 -20.58
N ILE A 24 -1.47 20.15 -20.50
CA ILE A 24 -0.51 20.56 -21.53
C ILE A 24 0.64 19.55 -21.60
N ILE A 25 1.12 19.15 -20.42
CA ILE A 25 2.17 18.16 -20.20
C ILE A 25 1.60 17.05 -19.34
N ASP A 26 1.77 15.80 -19.76
CA ASP A 26 1.45 14.61 -18.97
C ASP A 26 2.57 13.58 -19.11
N LEU A 27 3.30 13.33 -18.02
CA LEU A 27 4.45 12.43 -17.93
C LEU A 27 4.19 11.38 -16.84
N GLY A 28 3.61 10.24 -17.24
CA GLY A 28 3.34 9.12 -16.34
C GLY A 28 4.49 8.13 -16.13
N PHE A 29 5.62 8.30 -16.82
CA PHE A 29 6.86 7.52 -16.66
C PHE A 29 6.69 5.98 -16.66
N ASN A 30 5.73 5.47 -17.44
CA ASN A 30 5.33 4.07 -17.48
C ASN A 30 6.15 3.19 -18.46
N GLU A 31 7.25 3.70 -19.01
CA GLU A 31 8.04 3.00 -20.03
C GLU A 31 8.90 1.85 -19.47
N GLY A 32 9.28 1.88 -18.19
CA GLY A 32 10.07 0.86 -17.50
C GLY A 32 11.52 0.65 -17.98
N ALA A 33 11.88 1.13 -19.17
CA ALA A 33 13.20 0.99 -19.77
C ALA A 33 13.47 2.05 -20.85
N GLY A 34 14.74 2.19 -21.25
CA GLY A 34 15.16 3.08 -22.34
C GLY A 34 15.52 4.50 -21.87
N THR A 35 15.56 5.45 -22.82
CA THR A 35 16.08 6.81 -22.60
C THR A 35 15.09 7.91 -22.99
N VAL A 36 13.80 7.60 -23.08
CA VAL A 36 12.73 8.56 -23.42
C VAL A 36 11.55 8.38 -22.49
N ALA A 37 10.85 9.49 -22.22
CA ALA A 37 9.56 9.52 -21.54
C ALA A 37 8.53 10.18 -22.47
N ALA A 38 7.38 9.57 -22.66
CA ALA A 38 6.30 10.07 -23.49
C ALA A 38 5.56 11.22 -22.79
N ASN A 39 5.28 12.28 -23.54
CA ASN A 39 4.35 13.33 -23.13
C ASN A 39 2.98 13.06 -23.76
N SER A 40 2.02 12.62 -22.95
CA SER A 40 0.63 12.36 -23.35
C SER A 40 -0.27 13.61 -23.25
N GLY A 41 0.26 14.74 -22.77
CA GLY A 41 -0.45 16.01 -22.71
C GLY A 41 -0.63 16.65 -24.09
N SER A 42 -1.41 17.74 -24.17
CA SER A 42 -1.80 18.37 -25.43
C SER A 42 -0.63 18.90 -26.27
N ALA A 43 0.53 19.17 -25.66
CA ALA A 43 1.75 19.57 -26.38
C ALA A 43 2.51 18.37 -26.99
N GLY A 44 2.23 17.14 -26.54
CA GLY A 44 2.74 15.89 -27.09
C GLY A 44 4.27 15.71 -27.08
N GLY A 45 4.70 14.69 -27.82
CA GLY A 45 6.10 14.36 -28.06
C GLY A 45 6.73 13.48 -26.99
N THR A 46 8.06 13.53 -26.90
CA THR A 46 8.87 12.77 -25.94
C THR A 46 9.95 13.65 -25.33
N LEU A 47 10.25 13.45 -24.06
CA LEU A 47 11.41 14.03 -23.38
C LEU A 47 12.53 13.00 -23.31
N THR A 48 13.78 13.46 -23.30
CA THR A 48 14.97 12.58 -23.29
C THR A 48 15.57 12.50 -21.90
N LEU A 49 15.83 11.29 -21.43
CA LEU A 49 16.60 11.02 -20.21
C LEU A 49 18.09 11.33 -20.44
N SER A 50 18.75 11.87 -19.41
CA SER A 50 20.15 12.29 -19.46
C SER A 50 21.16 11.16 -19.68
N THR A 51 22.45 11.53 -19.78
CA THR A 51 23.57 10.61 -19.54
C THR A 51 24.44 11.16 -18.41
N PRO A 52 24.66 10.43 -17.29
CA PRO A 52 24.10 9.11 -16.97
C PRO A 52 22.56 9.12 -16.91
N VAL A 53 21.96 7.96 -17.20
CA VAL A 53 20.51 7.79 -17.33
C VAL A 53 19.88 7.70 -15.92
N PRO A 54 18.84 8.49 -15.60
CA PRO A 54 18.04 8.29 -14.39
C PRO A 54 17.43 6.87 -14.41
N THR A 55 17.31 6.22 -13.27
CA THR A 55 16.96 4.78 -13.22
C THR A 55 15.45 4.58 -13.18
N TRP A 56 14.91 3.81 -14.13
CA TRP A 56 13.52 3.34 -14.06
C TRP A 56 13.33 2.44 -12.84
N SER A 57 12.25 2.66 -12.09
CA SER A 57 12.00 2.00 -10.82
C SER A 57 10.58 1.43 -10.77
N THR A 58 10.43 0.19 -10.29
CA THR A 58 9.13 -0.42 -10.02
C THR A 58 8.48 0.06 -8.71
N ASN A 59 9.19 0.89 -7.93
CA ASN A 59 8.64 1.61 -6.81
C ASN A 59 7.87 2.83 -7.34
N VAL A 60 6.55 2.81 -7.20
CA VAL A 60 5.62 3.80 -7.77
C VAL A 60 4.65 4.31 -6.68
N PRO A 61 3.98 5.46 -6.87
CA PRO A 61 2.98 5.97 -5.93
C PRO A 61 1.85 4.96 -5.66
N PRO A 62 1.55 4.65 -4.38
CA PRO A 62 0.53 3.67 -4.03
C PRO A 62 -0.84 3.97 -4.64
N GLY A 63 -1.37 3.00 -5.40
CA GLY A 63 -2.72 3.01 -5.95
C GLY A 63 -2.94 3.82 -7.23
N VAL A 64 -1.95 4.60 -7.70
CA VAL A 64 -2.07 5.45 -8.91
C VAL A 64 -0.88 5.40 -9.85
N GLY A 65 0.30 5.05 -9.38
CA GLY A 65 1.44 4.79 -10.27
C GLY A 65 1.19 3.58 -11.16
N GLY A 66 1.67 3.64 -12.40
CA GLY A 66 1.54 2.53 -13.35
C GLY A 66 2.69 1.53 -13.27
N ALA A 67 3.41 1.34 -14.37
CA ALA A 67 4.44 0.32 -14.51
C ALA A 67 5.78 0.71 -13.87
N SER A 68 6.11 2.00 -13.82
CA SER A 68 7.37 2.50 -13.28
C SER A 68 7.32 3.98 -12.90
N SER A 69 8.31 4.41 -12.11
CA SER A 69 8.68 5.81 -11.86
C SER A 69 10.16 6.02 -12.22
N VAL A 70 10.69 7.25 -12.05
CA VAL A 70 12.10 7.55 -12.33
C VAL A 70 12.87 8.01 -11.08
N ASP A 71 13.94 7.31 -10.74
CA ASP A 71 14.89 7.67 -9.67
C ASP A 71 16.07 8.51 -10.23
N PHE A 72 16.20 9.73 -9.70
CA PHE A 72 17.26 10.69 -10.03
C PHE A 72 18.53 10.50 -9.17
N ALA A 73 18.64 9.37 -8.46
CA ALA A 73 19.72 8.96 -7.56
C ALA A 73 19.85 9.78 -6.26
N THR A 74 20.73 9.34 -5.35
CA THR A 74 20.91 9.92 -4.01
C THR A 74 22.10 10.87 -3.89
N THR A 75 22.98 10.92 -4.90
CA THR A 75 24.22 11.70 -4.92
C THR A 75 24.24 12.65 -6.11
N THR A 76 24.86 13.83 -5.97
CA THR A 76 25.01 14.81 -7.05
C THR A 76 25.48 14.16 -8.36
N GLY A 77 24.75 14.43 -9.44
CA GLY A 77 24.99 13.93 -10.79
C GLY A 77 24.22 14.75 -11.82
N ASN A 78 24.34 14.39 -13.09
CA ASN A 78 23.70 15.11 -14.20
C ASN A 78 22.38 14.43 -14.62
N TYR A 79 21.58 13.99 -13.64
CA TYR A 79 20.34 13.22 -13.86
C TYR A 79 19.17 14.16 -14.17
N PHE A 80 18.57 14.05 -15.35
CA PHE A 80 17.42 14.86 -15.75
C PHE A 80 16.57 14.19 -16.85
N ILE A 81 15.36 14.68 -17.03
CA ILE A 81 14.50 14.39 -18.18
C ILE A 81 14.15 15.73 -18.84
N GLU A 82 14.52 15.95 -20.10
CA GLU A 82 14.39 17.27 -20.76
C GLU A 82 13.69 17.20 -22.13
N SER A 83 12.84 18.19 -22.43
CA SER A 83 12.17 18.32 -23.71
C SER A 83 13.14 18.70 -24.85
N PRO A 84 12.93 18.22 -26.09
CA PRO A 84 13.84 18.51 -27.21
C PRO A 84 13.83 19.99 -27.63
N ALA A 85 12.75 20.71 -27.32
CA ALA A 85 12.57 22.13 -27.60
C ALA A 85 11.75 22.81 -26.48
N ASN A 86 11.61 24.13 -26.56
CA ASN A 86 10.69 24.88 -25.71
C ASN A 86 9.24 24.58 -26.14
N TYR A 87 8.35 24.27 -25.20
CA TYR A 87 6.92 24.14 -25.46
C TYR A 87 6.27 25.52 -25.51
N ALA A 88 5.66 25.89 -26.65
CA ALA A 88 5.02 27.19 -26.82
C ALA A 88 3.80 27.35 -25.89
N GLU A 89 3.15 26.24 -25.58
CA GLU A 89 2.01 26.08 -24.69
C GLU A 89 2.31 26.47 -23.23
N LEU A 90 3.60 26.45 -22.83
CA LEU A 90 4.05 26.86 -21.50
C LEU A 90 4.36 28.37 -21.39
N THR A 91 4.10 29.14 -22.45
CA THR A 91 4.28 30.60 -22.51
C THR A 91 2.96 31.34 -22.35
N GLY A 92 3.00 32.58 -21.83
CA GLY A 92 1.83 33.46 -21.76
C GLY A 92 0.75 33.03 -20.74
N LEU A 93 0.95 31.92 -20.03
CA LEU A 93 0.00 31.37 -19.06
C LEU A 93 -0.32 32.38 -17.95
N THR A 94 -1.55 32.89 -17.93
CA THR A 94 -2.09 33.72 -16.84
C THR A 94 -2.47 32.89 -15.62
N LYS A 95 -2.77 31.59 -15.83
CA LYS A 95 -3.06 30.58 -14.82
C LYS A 95 -2.31 29.30 -15.15
N PHE A 96 -1.97 28.51 -14.14
CA PHE A 96 -1.49 27.13 -14.35
C PHE A 96 -1.64 26.29 -13.09
N THR A 97 -1.51 24.97 -13.25
CA THR A 97 -1.29 24.04 -12.15
C THR A 97 -0.18 23.07 -12.51
N VAL A 98 0.79 22.88 -11.61
CA VAL A 98 1.81 21.82 -11.72
C VAL A 98 1.50 20.78 -10.66
N THR A 99 1.41 19.51 -11.06
CA THR A 99 1.20 18.36 -10.16
C THR A 99 2.29 17.31 -10.35
N GLY A 100 2.51 16.49 -9.33
CA GLY A 100 3.29 15.27 -9.43
C GLY A 100 3.39 14.54 -8.11
N TRP A 101 3.98 13.34 -8.14
CA TRP A 101 4.37 12.60 -6.96
C TRP A 101 5.88 12.64 -6.79
N ALA A 102 6.34 12.73 -5.54
CA ALA A 102 7.77 12.73 -5.20
C ALA A 102 8.06 11.86 -3.97
N ASN A 103 9.18 11.13 -4.01
CA ASN A 103 9.72 10.34 -2.90
C ASN A 103 11.19 10.73 -2.71
N CYS A 104 11.46 11.66 -1.78
CA CYS A 104 12.80 12.19 -1.58
C CYS A 104 13.67 11.19 -0.82
N ARG A 105 14.84 10.88 -1.39
CA ARG A 105 15.83 9.95 -0.80
C ARG A 105 17.00 10.65 -0.12
N ASN A 106 17.30 11.89 -0.52
CA ASN A 106 18.35 12.69 0.13
C ASN A 106 17.97 14.19 0.11
N SER A 107 17.80 14.76 1.31
CA SER A 107 17.42 16.16 1.52
C SER A 107 18.51 17.19 1.22
N THR A 108 19.73 16.78 0.87
CA THR A 108 20.86 17.67 0.56
C THR A 108 20.45 18.70 -0.50
N GLU A 109 20.34 19.95 -0.08
CA GLU A 109 19.84 21.05 -0.90
C GLU A 109 20.98 21.84 -1.55
N GLY A 110 20.89 22.05 -2.87
CA GLY A 110 21.67 23.08 -3.55
C GLY A 110 21.03 24.46 -3.40
N SER A 111 21.82 25.54 -3.54
CA SER A 111 21.31 26.93 -3.44
C SER A 111 20.05 27.14 -4.30
N GLY A 112 19.03 27.76 -3.71
CA GLY A 112 17.74 27.97 -4.38
C GLY A 112 16.86 26.73 -4.50
N GLY A 113 17.15 25.63 -3.81
CA GLY A 113 16.35 24.40 -3.83
C GLY A 113 16.74 23.39 -4.91
N ASN A 114 16.18 22.20 -4.81
CA ASN A 114 16.37 21.10 -5.76
C ASN A 114 15.18 21.03 -6.73
N ARG A 115 15.41 20.95 -8.03
CA ARG A 115 14.33 21.12 -9.04
C ARG A 115 13.46 19.87 -9.16
N LEU A 116 12.14 20.03 -8.97
CA LEU A 116 11.13 19.02 -9.31
C LEU A 116 10.75 19.17 -10.79
N VAL A 117 10.27 20.35 -11.18
CA VAL A 117 9.80 20.69 -12.53
C VAL A 117 10.24 22.12 -12.86
N THR A 118 10.84 22.35 -14.03
CA THR A 118 11.29 23.70 -14.41
C THR A 118 11.27 23.93 -15.92
N TRP A 119 10.89 25.15 -16.32
CA TRP A 119 11.06 25.66 -17.69
C TRP A 119 11.62 27.10 -17.70
N ILE A 120 12.26 27.51 -16.60
CA ILE A 120 12.82 28.84 -16.41
C ILE A 120 14.04 29.09 -17.32
N ASN A 121 14.17 30.31 -17.83
CA ASN A 121 15.29 30.73 -18.67
C ASN A 121 16.26 31.62 -17.88
N HIS A 122 17.41 31.07 -17.46
CA HIS A 122 18.45 31.77 -16.68
C HIS A 122 17.93 32.54 -15.44
N GLY A 123 16.85 32.07 -14.81
CA GLY A 123 16.24 32.77 -13.68
C GLY A 123 15.41 34.00 -14.04
N GLY A 124 15.18 34.24 -15.33
CA GLY A 124 14.24 35.21 -15.85
C GLY A 124 12.85 34.60 -16.03
N GLN A 125 12.37 34.54 -17.28
CA GLN A 125 11.00 34.12 -17.60
C GLN A 125 10.81 32.60 -17.50
N GLY A 126 9.59 32.16 -17.18
CA GLY A 126 9.22 30.76 -16.97
C GLY A 126 8.88 30.43 -15.51
N VAL A 127 8.76 29.14 -15.20
CA VAL A 127 8.42 28.63 -13.86
C VAL A 127 9.48 27.65 -13.38
N ASP A 128 9.74 27.65 -12.06
CA ASP A 128 10.74 26.81 -11.40
C ASP A 128 10.18 26.27 -10.08
N VAL A 129 9.68 25.03 -10.08
CA VAL A 129 9.12 24.35 -8.90
C VAL A 129 10.22 23.53 -8.21
N VAL A 130 10.53 23.87 -6.96
CA VAL A 130 11.68 23.32 -6.24
C VAL A 130 11.31 22.73 -4.88
N TYR A 131 11.94 21.61 -4.56
CA TYR A 131 12.02 21.01 -3.23
C TYR A 131 13.05 21.74 -2.37
N LYS A 132 12.78 21.84 -1.06
CA LYS A 132 13.67 22.42 -0.04
C LYS A 132 14.03 21.37 1.01
N SER A 133 15.19 21.48 1.62
CA SER A 133 15.73 20.54 2.62
C SER A 133 14.83 20.31 3.84
N ASP A 134 13.96 21.27 4.18
CA ASP A 134 12.92 21.13 5.22
C ASP A 134 11.61 20.47 4.74
N GLY A 135 11.59 19.90 3.53
CA GLY A 135 10.44 19.22 2.94
C GLY A 135 9.36 20.14 2.37
N SER A 136 9.56 21.45 2.31
CA SER A 136 8.65 22.38 1.61
C SER A 136 8.87 22.39 0.09
N VAL A 137 7.83 22.80 -0.63
CA VAL A 137 7.89 23.16 -2.06
C VAL A 137 7.87 24.68 -2.20
N GLN A 138 8.69 25.23 -3.09
CA GLN A 138 8.77 26.65 -3.40
C GLN A 138 8.66 26.84 -4.92
N VAL A 139 8.10 27.96 -5.38
CA VAL A 139 7.94 28.25 -6.81
C VAL A 139 8.49 29.63 -7.19
N GLY A 140 9.39 29.65 -8.17
CA GLY A 140 9.79 30.85 -8.91
C GLY A 140 8.88 31.03 -10.11
N ILE A 141 8.35 32.25 -10.32
CA ILE A 141 7.56 32.61 -11.52
C ILE A 141 8.09 33.91 -12.08
N ASN A 142 8.61 33.87 -13.31
CA ASN A 142 9.34 34.97 -13.94
C ASN A 142 10.50 35.52 -13.08
N GLN A 143 11.07 34.69 -12.19
CA GLN A 143 12.30 34.94 -11.42
C GLN A 143 12.78 33.64 -10.75
N TRP A 144 14.02 33.63 -10.24
CA TRP A 144 14.50 32.60 -9.32
C TRP A 144 13.55 32.35 -8.12
N PRO A 145 13.49 31.11 -7.58
CA PRO A 145 12.78 30.80 -6.34
C PRO A 145 13.54 31.29 -5.09
N ASP A 146 14.79 31.72 -5.20
CA ASP A 146 15.61 32.22 -4.09
C ASP A 146 14.95 33.42 -3.38
N GLY A 147 14.67 33.27 -2.08
CA GLY A 147 14.12 34.34 -1.23
C GLY A 147 12.64 34.70 -1.46
N VAL A 148 11.92 34.02 -2.37
CA VAL A 148 10.55 34.40 -2.72
C VAL A 148 9.50 33.86 -1.72
N PRO A 149 8.40 34.58 -1.44
CA PRO A 149 7.40 34.17 -0.45
C PRO A 149 6.51 33.01 -0.90
N ALA A 150 6.53 32.63 -2.19
CA ALA A 150 5.74 31.53 -2.74
C ALA A 150 6.29 30.16 -2.34
N ARG A 151 6.09 29.80 -1.08
CA ARG A 151 6.59 28.57 -0.44
C ARG A 151 5.51 27.93 0.44
N SER A 152 5.37 26.61 0.35
CA SER A 152 4.49 25.81 1.22
C SER A 152 4.93 25.86 2.69
N SER A 153 4.15 25.27 3.57
CA SER A 153 4.63 24.88 4.90
C SER A 153 5.75 23.84 4.79
N ALA A 154 6.60 23.72 5.81
CA ALA A 154 7.64 22.71 5.91
C ALA A 154 7.06 21.29 6.17
N GLY A 155 7.90 20.27 6.00
CA GLY A 155 7.61 18.87 6.35
C GLY A 155 6.66 18.13 5.40
N LYS A 156 6.43 18.64 4.18
CA LYS A 156 5.42 18.09 3.26
C LYS A 156 5.94 16.90 2.46
N ILE A 157 7.00 17.10 1.68
CA ILE A 157 7.74 16.00 1.04
C ILE A 157 8.81 15.55 2.03
N THR A 158 8.61 14.38 2.63
CA THR A 158 9.52 13.79 3.63
C THR A 158 10.69 13.07 2.95
N THR A 159 11.79 12.90 3.68
CA THR A 159 12.99 12.21 3.19
C THR A 159 13.11 10.82 3.80
N ASP A 160 13.24 9.81 2.95
CA ASP A 160 13.52 8.42 3.31
C ASP A 160 14.57 7.84 2.35
N ALA A 161 15.76 7.53 2.86
CA ALA A 161 16.85 6.97 2.07
C ALA A 161 16.50 5.61 1.41
N GLY A 162 15.62 4.84 2.04
CA GLY A 162 15.08 3.57 1.54
C GLY A 162 13.97 3.71 0.51
N ALA A 163 13.47 4.93 0.29
CA ALA A 163 12.35 5.22 -0.61
C ALA A 163 11.07 4.40 -0.32
N GLY A 164 10.75 4.14 0.96
CA GLY A 164 9.59 3.33 1.32
C GLY A 164 8.29 3.84 0.70
N ALA A 165 7.36 2.93 0.41
CA ALA A 165 6.11 3.24 -0.29
C ALA A 165 5.28 4.35 0.41
N GLY A 166 5.32 4.40 1.75
CA GLY A 166 4.67 5.46 2.54
C GLY A 166 5.35 6.84 2.49
N ASN A 167 6.56 6.96 1.93
CA ASN A 167 7.25 8.24 1.80
C ASN A 167 6.82 9.03 0.54
N TRP A 168 6.14 8.39 -0.41
CA TRP A 168 5.54 9.08 -1.56
C TRP A 168 4.62 10.22 -1.10
N CYS A 169 4.73 11.35 -1.79
CA CYS A 169 3.96 12.55 -1.50
C CYS A 169 3.50 13.18 -2.83
N PHE A 170 2.19 13.26 -3.01
CA PHE A 170 1.58 14.07 -4.06
C PHE A 170 1.75 15.54 -3.71
N PHE A 171 2.15 16.35 -4.69
CA PHE A 171 2.18 17.80 -4.58
C PHE A 171 1.39 18.43 -5.74
N ALA A 172 0.69 19.52 -5.45
CA ALA A 172 0.14 20.41 -6.47
C ALA A 172 0.41 21.87 -6.12
N VAL A 173 0.75 22.67 -7.14
CA VAL A 173 0.97 24.11 -7.05
C VAL A 173 0.10 24.80 -8.10
N THR A 174 -0.93 25.52 -7.67
CA THR A 174 -1.77 26.34 -8.56
C THR A 174 -1.26 27.78 -8.58
N TYR A 175 -1.28 28.42 -9.74
CA TYR A 175 -1.05 29.85 -9.89
C TYR A 175 -2.19 30.52 -10.68
N ASP A 176 -2.63 31.69 -10.22
CA ASP A 176 -3.53 32.57 -10.96
C ASP A 176 -3.09 34.04 -10.80
N SER A 177 -2.58 34.62 -11.89
CA SER A 177 -2.15 36.02 -11.95
C SER A 177 -3.30 37.02 -12.07
N THR A 178 -4.54 36.56 -12.28
CA THR A 178 -5.74 37.41 -12.41
C THR A 178 -6.41 37.74 -11.08
N LEU A 179 -6.01 37.06 -10.00
CA LEU A 179 -6.46 37.33 -8.64
C LEU A 179 -5.77 38.57 -8.04
N SER A 180 -6.45 39.23 -7.10
CA SER A 180 -5.87 40.34 -6.32
C SER A 180 -5.01 39.88 -5.14
N SER A 181 -5.22 38.65 -4.67
CA SER A 181 -4.53 38.00 -3.55
C SER A 181 -4.65 36.47 -3.67
N GLY A 182 -3.90 35.71 -2.87
CA GLY A 182 -3.95 34.23 -2.88
C GLY A 182 -3.42 33.58 -4.17
N HIS A 183 -2.61 34.33 -4.93
CA HIS A 183 -2.12 34.00 -6.28
C HIS A 183 -1.52 32.59 -6.42
N VAL A 184 -0.74 32.13 -5.44
CA VAL A 184 -0.17 30.78 -5.41
C VAL A 184 -0.80 29.99 -4.27
N LYS A 185 -1.21 28.75 -4.52
CA LYS A 185 -1.70 27.82 -3.50
C LYS A 185 -1.00 26.47 -3.61
N PHE A 186 -0.71 25.87 -2.46
CA PHE A 186 -0.03 24.59 -2.34
C PHE A 186 -0.97 23.54 -1.75
N TYR A 187 -0.89 22.34 -2.29
CA TYR A 187 -1.68 21.18 -1.88
C TYR A 187 -0.80 19.95 -1.81
N PHE A 188 -1.09 19.04 -0.88
CA PHE A 188 -0.34 17.80 -0.70
C PHE A 188 -1.25 16.65 -0.31
N GLY A 189 -0.83 15.44 -0.65
CA GLY A 189 -1.52 14.21 -0.30
C GLY A 189 -0.60 12.99 -0.25
N ARG A 190 -1.09 11.87 0.28
CA ARG A 190 -0.33 10.63 0.53
C ARG A 190 -1.02 9.38 -0.01
N THR A 191 -2.34 9.40 -0.07
CA THR A 191 -3.20 8.33 -0.57
C THR A 191 -4.15 8.87 -1.64
N PRO A 192 -4.63 8.05 -2.59
CA PRO A 192 -5.43 8.54 -3.71
C PRO A 192 -6.69 9.31 -3.23
N GLY A 193 -6.83 10.56 -3.66
CA GLY A 193 -7.96 11.43 -3.33
C GLY A 193 -7.88 12.19 -2.00
N ASP A 194 -6.84 12.00 -1.19
CA ASP A 194 -6.69 12.68 0.10
C ASP A 194 -6.13 14.11 0.03
N ALA A 195 -5.75 14.59 -1.16
CA ALA A 195 -5.07 15.86 -1.35
C ALA A 195 -5.78 16.99 -0.59
N ALA A 196 -5.00 17.72 0.20
CA ALA A 196 -5.49 18.77 1.07
C ALA A 196 -4.78 20.09 0.77
N PHE A 197 -5.52 21.19 0.89
CA PHE A 197 -4.95 22.53 0.90
C PHE A 197 -3.97 22.66 2.07
N ASP A 198 -2.75 23.10 1.77
CA ASP A 198 -1.77 23.49 2.79
C ASP A 198 -1.84 24.98 3.06
N VAL A 199 -1.56 25.79 2.03
CA VAL A 199 -1.37 27.22 2.23
C VAL A 199 -1.47 28.03 0.94
N GLU A 200 -1.86 29.29 1.08
CA GLU A 200 -1.80 30.29 0.01
C GLU A 200 -0.73 31.37 0.25
N ARG A 201 -0.28 32.00 -0.83
CA ARG A 201 0.75 33.03 -0.86
C ARG A 201 0.41 34.15 -1.84
N ASN A 202 0.60 35.39 -1.38
CA ASN A 202 0.56 36.56 -2.25
C ASN A 202 1.86 36.65 -3.07
N TYR A 203 1.74 36.50 -4.39
CA TYR A 203 2.88 36.44 -5.30
C TYR A 203 2.50 36.90 -6.72
N ALA A 204 2.19 38.19 -6.85
CA ALA A 204 1.87 38.81 -8.13
C ALA A 204 3.13 38.84 -9.04
N ARG A 205 3.12 38.07 -10.12
CA ARG A 205 4.23 37.94 -11.10
C ARG A 205 3.79 38.09 -12.56
N GLY A 206 2.51 38.39 -12.78
CA GLY A 206 1.89 38.45 -14.11
C GLY A 206 1.81 37.09 -14.78
N ALA A 207 1.43 37.09 -16.07
CA ALA A 207 1.48 35.88 -16.90
C ALA A 207 2.92 35.36 -17.04
N VAL A 208 3.08 34.05 -17.21
CA VAL A 208 4.38 33.44 -17.53
C VAL A 208 4.93 34.07 -18.81
N GLY A 209 6.19 34.50 -18.79
CA GLY A 209 6.82 35.16 -19.95
C GLY A 209 6.96 34.25 -21.17
N THR A 210 7.30 34.83 -22.32
CA THR A 210 7.43 34.12 -23.60
C THR A 210 8.84 33.62 -23.91
N ASN A 211 9.87 34.22 -23.29
CA ASN A 211 11.27 33.81 -23.44
C ASN A 211 11.67 32.74 -22.42
N ILE A 212 10.98 31.61 -22.44
CA ILE A 212 11.24 30.45 -21.57
C ILE A 212 12.40 29.58 -22.08
N SER A 213 12.77 28.53 -21.34
CA SER A 213 13.66 27.47 -21.82
C SER A 213 12.94 26.13 -21.81
N ARG A 214 13.66 25.04 -22.12
CA ARG A 214 13.12 23.68 -22.18
C ARG A 214 12.51 23.28 -20.84
N LEU A 215 11.43 22.49 -20.93
CA LEU A 215 10.89 21.79 -19.78
C LEU A 215 11.90 20.72 -19.34
N CYS A 216 12.20 20.67 -18.05
CA CYS A 216 13.12 19.74 -17.44
C CYS A 216 12.59 19.26 -16.09
N ILE A 217 12.70 17.95 -15.84
CA ILE A 217 12.28 17.27 -14.62
C ILE A 217 13.53 16.84 -13.84
N GLY A 218 13.49 16.96 -12.51
CA GLY A 218 14.56 16.51 -11.60
C GLY A 218 15.83 17.36 -11.57
N HIS A 219 16.05 18.27 -12.53
CA HIS A 219 17.21 19.17 -12.58
C HIS A 219 16.84 20.49 -13.27
N PHE A 220 17.72 21.49 -13.19
CA PHE A 220 17.76 22.59 -14.16
C PHE A 220 17.83 22.09 -15.61
N ASN A 221 17.16 22.82 -16.50
CA ASN A 221 17.25 22.71 -17.95
C ASN A 221 18.58 23.23 -18.53
N VAL A 222 18.79 22.99 -19.83
CA VAL A 222 20.00 23.34 -20.59
C VAL A 222 20.47 24.78 -20.43
N ALA A 223 19.59 25.76 -20.27
CA ALA A 223 19.97 27.16 -20.09
C ALA A 223 20.78 27.36 -18.79
N THR A 224 20.38 26.72 -17.69
CA THR A 224 20.97 26.97 -16.37
C THR A 224 21.94 25.88 -15.90
N ARG A 225 21.74 24.63 -16.35
CA ARG A 225 22.39 23.42 -15.81
C ARG A 225 23.93 23.48 -15.78
N ALA A 226 24.56 24.11 -16.78
CA ALA A 226 26.02 24.19 -16.87
C ALA A 226 26.71 24.86 -15.67
N GLY A 227 26.03 25.79 -14.98
CA GLY A 227 26.57 26.51 -13.82
C GLY A 227 26.20 25.95 -12.45
N ALA A 228 25.37 24.90 -12.37
CA ALA A 228 24.74 24.51 -11.11
C ALA A 228 24.32 23.02 -11.05
N GLN A 229 25.30 22.12 -10.91
CA GLN A 229 25.09 20.66 -10.92
C GLN A 229 24.55 20.08 -9.59
N ASN A 230 24.58 20.81 -8.47
CA ASN A 230 24.16 20.28 -7.16
C ASN A 230 22.67 20.45 -6.82
N ARG A 231 21.88 21.07 -7.71
CA ARG A 231 20.48 21.48 -7.50
C ARG A 231 19.45 20.51 -8.11
N MET A 232 19.84 19.25 -8.27
CA MET A 232 18.95 18.17 -8.71
C MET A 232 18.07 17.67 -7.56
N PHE A 233 16.86 17.20 -7.85
CA PHE A 233 16.12 16.35 -6.93
C PHE A 233 16.84 15.01 -6.75
N ARG A 234 16.74 14.43 -5.55
CA ARG A 234 17.45 13.20 -5.18
C ARG A 234 16.45 12.19 -4.63
N GLY A 235 16.01 11.29 -5.49
CA GLY A 235 14.92 10.36 -5.23
C GLY A 235 14.01 10.21 -6.45
N LEU A 236 12.81 9.68 -6.22
CA LEU A 236 11.89 9.29 -7.27
C LEU A 236 10.85 10.39 -7.55
N ILE A 237 10.50 10.57 -8.81
CA ILE A 237 9.40 11.43 -9.27
C ILE A 237 8.47 10.60 -10.15
N ASP A 238 7.16 10.83 -10.03
CA ASP A 238 6.15 10.16 -10.84
C ASP A 238 4.95 11.07 -11.23
N GLU A 239 4.20 10.67 -12.25
CA GLU A 239 2.91 11.26 -12.68
C GLU A 239 2.91 12.80 -12.74
N VAL A 240 3.90 13.38 -13.43
CA VAL A 240 4.07 14.84 -13.53
C VAL A 240 3.14 15.42 -14.59
N LYS A 241 2.27 16.35 -14.20
CA LYS A 241 1.34 17.01 -15.14
C LYS A 241 1.41 18.54 -15.00
N VAL A 242 1.18 19.24 -16.11
CA VAL A 242 1.06 20.71 -16.15
C VAL A 242 -0.22 21.10 -16.89
N PHE A 243 -1.08 21.86 -16.22
CA PHE A 243 -2.35 22.36 -16.76
C PHE A 243 -2.25 23.87 -17.02
N GLY A 244 -2.90 24.36 -18.08
CA GLY A 244 -3.04 25.80 -18.37
C GLY A 244 -4.09 26.52 -17.51
N GLU A 245 -4.62 25.86 -16.48
CA GLU A 245 -5.67 26.34 -15.60
C GLU A 245 -5.27 26.22 -14.14
N ALA A 246 -5.85 27.08 -13.28
CA ALA A 246 -5.73 26.96 -11.83
C ALA A 246 -6.81 26.00 -11.31
N LEU A 247 -6.44 24.74 -11.03
CA LEU A 247 -7.38 23.69 -10.65
C LEU A 247 -8.01 23.94 -9.27
N THR A 248 -9.27 23.53 -9.12
CA THR A 248 -9.97 23.44 -7.83
C THR A 248 -9.42 22.30 -6.97
N LEU A 249 -9.69 22.29 -5.65
CA LEU A 249 -9.25 21.21 -4.76
C LEU A 249 -9.82 19.84 -5.21
N GLU A 250 -11.07 19.84 -5.68
CA GLU A 250 -11.79 18.67 -6.16
C GLU A 250 -11.14 18.12 -7.43
N GLN A 251 -10.73 18.99 -8.35
CA GLN A 251 -9.95 18.60 -9.54
C GLN A 251 -8.53 18.15 -9.16
N ILE A 252 -7.88 18.79 -8.18
CA ILE A 252 -6.55 18.35 -7.70
C ILE A 252 -6.63 16.95 -7.09
N ARG A 253 -7.70 16.63 -6.34
CA ARG A 253 -7.97 15.26 -5.86
C ARG A 253 -8.23 14.28 -6.99
N ALA A 254 -8.97 14.68 -8.02
CA ALA A 254 -9.16 13.85 -9.21
C ALA A 254 -7.83 13.58 -9.94
N VAL A 255 -6.98 14.60 -10.15
CA VAL A 255 -5.62 14.42 -10.71
C VAL A 255 -4.75 13.50 -9.83
N GLN A 256 -4.86 13.60 -8.51
CA GLN A 256 -4.17 12.71 -7.58
C GLN A 256 -4.62 11.24 -7.73
N ILE A 257 -5.88 10.99 -8.10
CA ILE A 257 -6.46 9.66 -8.32
C ILE A 257 -6.11 9.10 -9.71
N GLY A 258 -5.87 9.97 -10.70
CA GLY A 258 -5.57 9.60 -12.08
C GLY A 258 -6.79 9.78 -13.00
N ASN A 259 -6.87 9.00 -14.07
CA ASN A 259 -8.03 9.02 -14.97
C ASN A 259 -9.21 8.27 -14.31
N PRO A 260 -10.33 8.94 -13.98
CA PRO A 260 -11.47 8.29 -13.33
C PRO A 260 -12.24 7.36 -14.26
N GLU A 261 -12.00 7.37 -15.58
CA GLU A 261 -12.72 6.51 -16.54
C GLU A 261 -12.14 5.09 -16.65
N ILE A 262 -10.96 4.83 -16.07
CA ILE A 262 -10.32 3.51 -16.04
C ILE A 262 -10.38 2.87 -14.65
N ALA A 263 -10.18 1.55 -14.61
CA ALA A 263 -10.08 0.80 -13.36
C ALA A 263 -8.90 1.28 -12.51
N GLY A 264 -9.09 1.32 -11.19
CA GLY A 264 -8.06 1.67 -10.20
C GLY A 264 -8.04 0.68 -9.04
N GLY A 265 -7.28 1.00 -7.98
CA GLY A 265 -7.37 0.27 -6.70
C GLY A 265 -7.13 -1.25 -6.79
N ALA A 266 -6.18 -1.67 -7.65
CA ALA A 266 -5.88 -3.06 -7.91
C ALA A 266 -5.43 -3.84 -6.65
N ASP A 267 -6.01 -5.03 -6.45
CA ASP A 267 -5.57 -6.06 -5.52
C ASP A 267 -5.39 -7.38 -6.30
N PRO A 268 -4.18 -7.95 -6.42
CA PRO A 268 -2.90 -7.45 -5.92
C PRO A 268 -2.51 -6.08 -6.45
N ALA A 269 -1.89 -5.28 -5.57
CA ALA A 269 -1.28 -4.02 -5.94
C ALA A 269 -0.20 -4.22 -7.02
N GLY A 270 0.03 -3.19 -7.84
CA GLY A 270 1.04 -3.20 -8.90
C GLY A 270 2.44 -3.58 -8.37
N SER A 271 3.10 -4.50 -9.07
CA SER A 271 4.41 -5.07 -8.74
C SER A 271 4.46 -5.86 -7.41
N ALA A 272 3.32 -6.24 -6.83
CA ALA A 272 3.27 -7.03 -5.59
C ALA A 272 4.08 -8.33 -5.70
N GLN A 273 4.76 -8.71 -4.62
CA GLN A 273 5.58 -9.91 -4.52
C GLN A 273 4.99 -10.88 -3.50
N ASP A 274 5.34 -12.16 -3.61
CA ASP A 274 4.88 -13.21 -2.69
C ASP A 274 3.35 -13.30 -2.58
N VAL A 275 2.65 -13.17 -3.71
CA VAL A 275 1.19 -13.24 -3.81
C VAL A 275 0.71 -14.71 -3.82
N PRO A 276 -0.40 -15.08 -3.15
CA PRO A 276 -0.87 -16.46 -3.18
C PRO A 276 -1.13 -17.01 -4.60
N THR A 277 -0.88 -18.30 -4.83
CA THR A 277 -1.10 -18.92 -6.15
C THR A 277 -2.57 -18.98 -6.58
N ASP A 278 -3.49 -18.82 -5.64
CA ASP A 278 -4.95 -18.81 -5.76
C ASP A 278 -5.51 -17.45 -5.31
N VAL A 279 -4.88 -16.41 -5.82
CA VAL A 279 -5.31 -15.02 -5.62
C VAL A 279 -6.51 -14.70 -6.52
N VAL A 280 -7.55 -14.11 -5.93
CA VAL A 280 -8.64 -13.49 -6.67
C VAL A 280 -8.20 -12.05 -6.97
N LEU A 281 -8.22 -11.65 -8.24
CA LEU A 281 -7.92 -10.28 -8.65
C LEU A 281 -9.16 -9.42 -8.38
N SER A 282 -9.00 -8.22 -7.86
CA SER A 282 -10.10 -7.26 -7.70
C SER A 282 -9.65 -5.82 -7.95
N TRP A 283 -10.59 -4.98 -8.37
CA TRP A 283 -10.33 -3.59 -8.74
C TRP A 283 -11.48 -2.68 -8.30
N GLN A 284 -11.20 -1.39 -8.27
CA GLN A 284 -12.22 -0.35 -8.21
C GLN A 284 -12.64 -0.01 -9.64
N PRO A 285 -13.94 0.01 -9.95
CA PRO A 285 -14.42 0.27 -11.30
C PRO A 285 -14.26 1.75 -11.66
N GLY A 286 -14.00 2.02 -12.94
CA GLY A 286 -14.05 3.38 -13.49
C GLY A 286 -15.43 4.05 -13.28
N GLN A 287 -15.46 5.37 -13.12
CA GLN A 287 -16.62 6.19 -12.74
C GLN A 287 -17.86 5.96 -13.63
N PHE A 288 -17.67 5.61 -14.90
CA PHE A 288 -18.75 5.39 -15.89
C PHE A 288 -18.90 3.93 -16.32
N ALA A 289 -18.12 3.02 -15.71
CA ALA A 289 -18.11 1.61 -16.03
C ALA A 289 -19.46 0.94 -15.75
N ARG A 290 -19.95 0.18 -16.73
CA ARG A 290 -21.08 -0.74 -16.57
C ARG A 290 -20.62 -2.20 -16.55
N THR A 291 -19.56 -2.50 -17.30
CA THR A 291 -18.95 -3.84 -17.39
C THR A 291 -17.45 -3.73 -17.66
N HIS A 292 -16.73 -4.80 -17.39
CA HIS A 292 -15.27 -4.88 -17.40
C HIS A 292 -14.80 -5.95 -18.39
N ASP A 293 -13.78 -5.67 -19.18
CA ASP A 293 -13.02 -6.70 -19.89
C ASP A 293 -11.70 -6.96 -19.14
N VAL A 294 -11.51 -8.22 -18.73
CA VAL A 294 -10.34 -8.66 -17.94
C VAL A 294 -9.32 -9.30 -18.86
N TYR A 295 -8.11 -8.75 -18.87
CA TYR A 295 -6.96 -9.32 -19.55
C TYR A 295 -5.96 -9.83 -18.51
N PHE A 296 -5.47 -11.06 -18.67
CA PHE A 296 -4.58 -11.74 -17.72
C PHE A 296 -3.62 -12.67 -18.46
N GLY A 297 -2.33 -12.64 -18.13
CA GLY A 297 -1.34 -13.55 -18.73
C GLY A 297 0.08 -13.35 -18.20
N THR A 298 1.04 -14.10 -18.75
CA THR A 298 2.46 -14.03 -18.37
C THR A 298 3.31 -13.13 -19.27
N SER A 299 2.71 -12.56 -20.33
CA SER A 299 3.36 -11.68 -21.30
C SER A 299 2.87 -10.24 -21.14
N LEU A 300 3.74 -9.35 -20.63
CA LEU A 300 3.47 -7.91 -20.55
C LEU A 300 3.03 -7.33 -21.90
N ALA A 301 3.77 -7.66 -22.96
CA ALA A 301 3.51 -7.12 -24.29
C ALA A 301 2.13 -7.55 -24.83
N ASP A 302 1.66 -8.76 -24.52
CA ASP A 302 0.35 -9.22 -24.97
C ASP A 302 -0.79 -8.62 -24.14
N VAL A 303 -0.64 -8.55 -22.81
CA VAL A 303 -1.61 -7.89 -21.92
C VAL A 303 -1.70 -6.38 -22.20
N GLU A 304 -0.59 -5.73 -22.57
CA GLU A 304 -0.56 -4.31 -22.95
C GLU A 304 -1.25 -4.03 -24.30
N THR A 305 -1.15 -4.96 -25.26
CA THR A 305 -1.59 -4.69 -26.66
C THR A 305 -2.84 -5.47 -27.09
N ALA A 306 -3.41 -6.32 -26.24
CA ALA A 306 -4.66 -7.02 -26.52
C ALA A 306 -5.88 -6.07 -26.56
N SER A 307 -6.90 -6.48 -27.32
CA SER A 307 -8.24 -5.86 -27.37
C SER A 307 -9.31 -6.91 -27.67
N ARG A 308 -10.60 -6.57 -27.62
CA ARG A 308 -11.68 -7.47 -28.10
C ARG A 308 -11.47 -8.00 -29.53
N GLN A 309 -10.90 -7.20 -30.43
CA GLN A 309 -10.64 -7.57 -31.83
C GLN A 309 -9.33 -8.35 -32.00
N SER A 310 -8.41 -8.25 -31.04
CA SER A 310 -7.13 -8.96 -31.02
C SER A 310 -6.84 -9.43 -29.60
N PRO A 311 -7.51 -10.51 -29.12
CA PRO A 311 -7.50 -10.88 -27.71
C PRO A 311 -6.18 -11.52 -27.23
N LYS A 312 -5.29 -11.89 -28.16
CA LYS A 312 -3.94 -12.46 -27.94
C LYS A 312 -3.87 -13.65 -26.97
N GLY A 313 -4.99 -14.32 -26.71
CA GLY A 313 -5.09 -15.39 -25.70
C GLY A 313 -5.07 -14.91 -24.25
N VAL A 314 -5.09 -13.59 -24.00
CA VAL A 314 -5.05 -12.99 -22.66
C VAL A 314 -6.36 -12.31 -22.25
N LEU A 315 -7.30 -12.04 -23.16
CA LEU A 315 -8.68 -11.64 -22.79
C LEU A 315 -9.39 -12.86 -22.16
N VAL A 316 -9.47 -12.89 -20.83
CA VAL A 316 -9.97 -14.04 -20.05
C VAL A 316 -11.43 -13.89 -19.63
N SER A 317 -11.94 -12.66 -19.54
CA SER A 317 -13.36 -12.37 -19.26
C SER A 317 -13.78 -11.11 -20.03
N GLN A 318 -14.94 -11.11 -20.68
CA GLN A 318 -15.41 -9.98 -21.50
C GLN A 318 -16.81 -9.55 -21.06
N GLY A 319 -17.00 -8.26 -20.79
CA GLY A 319 -18.29 -7.70 -20.39
C GLY A 319 -18.76 -8.16 -19.00
N GLN A 320 -17.84 -8.46 -18.09
CA GLN A 320 -18.13 -8.90 -16.73
C GLN A 320 -18.76 -7.75 -15.91
N SER A 321 -19.74 -8.05 -15.04
CA SER A 321 -20.33 -7.04 -14.12
C SER A 321 -19.75 -7.05 -12.70
N SER A 322 -18.98 -8.08 -12.35
CA SER A 322 -18.23 -8.18 -11.09
C SER A 322 -16.90 -7.46 -11.22
N THR A 323 -16.48 -6.76 -10.17
CA THR A 323 -15.16 -6.10 -10.05
C THR A 323 -14.10 -7.03 -9.44
N ALA A 324 -14.31 -8.34 -9.54
CA ALA A 324 -13.37 -9.38 -9.12
C ALA A 324 -13.32 -10.52 -10.14
N TYR A 325 -12.13 -11.06 -10.39
CA TYR A 325 -11.84 -12.16 -11.30
C TYR A 325 -10.99 -13.22 -10.60
N ASP A 326 -11.49 -14.46 -10.54
CA ASP A 326 -10.79 -15.62 -10.00
C ASP A 326 -10.08 -16.37 -11.15
N PRO A 327 -8.74 -16.43 -11.19
CA PRO A 327 -8.01 -17.16 -12.22
C PRO A 327 -8.35 -18.65 -12.20
N ALA A 328 -8.43 -19.27 -13.39
CA ALA A 328 -8.78 -20.67 -13.51
C ALA A 328 -7.67 -21.61 -12.96
N GLY A 329 -7.84 -22.05 -11.71
CA GLY A 329 -6.93 -22.97 -11.02
C GLY A 329 -5.74 -22.27 -10.37
N LEU A 330 -4.80 -23.06 -9.83
CA LEU A 330 -3.62 -22.53 -9.17
C LEU A 330 -2.62 -21.95 -10.19
N LEU A 331 -2.22 -20.71 -9.99
CA LEU A 331 -1.12 -20.06 -10.69
C LEU A 331 0.22 -20.75 -10.34
N ALA A 332 1.19 -20.65 -11.25
CA ALA A 332 2.51 -21.23 -11.04
C ALA A 332 3.29 -20.46 -9.96
N PHE A 333 4.00 -21.16 -9.08
CA PHE A 333 4.87 -20.57 -8.05
C PHE A 333 6.01 -19.73 -8.64
N GLY A 334 6.30 -18.57 -8.04
CA GLY A 334 7.36 -17.65 -8.46
C GLY A 334 7.17 -17.01 -9.85
N GLN A 335 6.03 -17.22 -10.50
CA GLN A 335 5.73 -16.66 -11.81
C GLN A 335 5.17 -15.24 -11.68
N THR A 336 5.72 -14.31 -12.46
CA THR A 336 5.12 -12.98 -12.65
C THR A 336 3.97 -13.04 -13.64
N TYR A 337 2.82 -12.48 -13.26
CA TYR A 337 1.65 -12.30 -14.10
C TYR A 337 1.39 -10.81 -14.32
N TYR A 338 0.82 -10.49 -15.49
CA TYR A 338 0.39 -9.17 -15.90
C TYR A 338 -1.11 -9.19 -16.13
N TRP A 339 -1.79 -8.11 -15.74
CA TRP A 339 -3.23 -8.00 -15.91
C TRP A 339 -3.70 -6.57 -16.12
N ARG A 340 -4.84 -6.42 -16.79
CA ARG A 340 -5.42 -5.14 -17.20
C ARG A 340 -6.93 -5.25 -17.19
N ILE A 341 -7.61 -4.18 -16.82
CA ILE A 341 -9.06 -4.06 -16.93
C ILE A 341 -9.37 -2.95 -17.95
N ASP A 342 -10.14 -3.27 -18.98
CA ASP A 342 -10.74 -2.23 -19.82
C ASP A 342 -12.17 -1.97 -19.36
N GLU A 343 -12.48 -0.70 -19.09
CA GLU A 343 -13.78 -0.27 -18.60
C GLU A 343 -14.74 0.04 -19.74
N VAL A 344 -15.97 -0.47 -19.64
CA VAL A 344 -16.96 -0.36 -20.72
C VAL A 344 -18.17 0.40 -20.23
N ASN A 345 -18.40 1.57 -20.82
CA ASN A 345 -19.48 2.47 -20.41
C ASN A 345 -20.88 1.91 -20.68
N ALA A 346 -21.86 2.45 -19.97
CA ALA A 346 -23.26 2.25 -20.28
C ALA A 346 -23.65 2.79 -21.70
N PRO A 347 -24.74 2.28 -22.30
CA PRO A 347 -25.31 2.88 -23.51
C PRO A 347 -25.68 4.36 -23.30
N PRO A 348 -25.65 5.20 -24.35
CA PRO A 348 -25.50 4.82 -25.75
C PRO A 348 -24.05 4.70 -26.24
N SER A 349 -23.05 5.25 -25.52
CA SER A 349 -21.68 5.32 -26.05
C SER A 349 -21.02 3.95 -26.14
N ASN A 350 -21.18 3.10 -25.10
CA ASN A 350 -20.47 1.82 -24.96
C ASN A 350 -18.95 1.95 -25.16
N THR A 351 -18.39 3.13 -24.86
CA THR A 351 -16.96 3.44 -24.97
C THR A 351 -16.16 2.46 -24.14
N ILE A 352 -15.05 1.96 -24.68
CA ILE A 352 -14.10 1.11 -23.97
C ILE A 352 -12.88 1.97 -23.60
N PHE A 353 -12.63 2.13 -22.32
CA PHE A 353 -11.46 2.80 -21.77
C PHE A 353 -10.43 1.76 -21.36
N LYS A 354 -9.34 1.69 -22.12
CA LYS A 354 -8.22 0.79 -21.80
C LYS A 354 -7.56 1.22 -20.48
N GLY A 355 -7.53 0.33 -19.50
CA GLY A 355 -6.88 0.60 -18.21
C GLY A 355 -5.36 0.39 -18.20
N ASN A 356 -4.77 0.67 -17.05
CA ASN A 356 -3.34 0.46 -16.80
C ASN A 356 -3.03 -1.05 -16.65
N VAL A 357 -1.84 -1.48 -17.10
CA VAL A 357 -1.35 -2.84 -16.84
C VAL A 357 -0.70 -2.90 -15.47
N TRP A 358 -1.23 -3.77 -14.62
CA TRP A 358 -0.64 -4.14 -13.35
C TRP A 358 0.13 -5.46 -13.47
N SER A 359 1.00 -5.72 -12.50
CA SER A 359 1.72 -7.00 -12.40
C SER A 359 1.79 -7.48 -10.96
N PHE A 360 2.00 -8.77 -10.78
CA PHE A 360 2.39 -9.34 -9.48
C PHE A 360 3.20 -10.62 -9.70
N THR A 361 4.03 -10.97 -8.72
CA THR A 361 4.75 -12.25 -8.67
C THR A 361 4.18 -13.12 -7.56
N THR A 362 3.82 -14.35 -7.90
CA THR A 362 3.32 -15.35 -6.95
C THR A 362 4.39 -15.78 -5.95
N GLU A 363 3.94 -16.33 -4.82
CA GLU A 363 4.79 -16.96 -3.81
C GLU A 363 5.76 -17.98 -4.43
N PRO A 364 7.04 -18.03 -4.00
CA PRO A 364 7.98 -19.04 -4.47
C PRO A 364 7.61 -20.41 -3.89
N TYR A 365 8.00 -21.51 -4.55
CA TYR A 365 7.71 -22.85 -4.06
C TYR A 365 8.38 -23.12 -2.69
N ALA A 366 9.64 -22.68 -2.56
CA ALA A 366 10.46 -22.77 -1.36
C ALA A 366 11.03 -21.39 -0.98
N TYR A 367 11.34 -21.20 0.30
CA TYR A 367 11.84 -19.94 0.86
C TYR A 367 13.22 -20.12 1.51
N PRO A 368 14.09 -19.09 1.50
CA PRO A 368 15.37 -19.16 2.20
C PRO A 368 15.18 -19.19 3.72
N ILE A 369 15.95 -20.04 4.40
CA ILE A 369 16.00 -20.09 5.87
C ILE A 369 16.83 -18.89 6.35
N ALA A 370 16.18 -17.92 7.00
CA ALA A 370 16.85 -16.69 7.43
C ALA A 370 17.73 -16.86 8.69
N SER A 371 17.37 -17.78 9.58
CA SER A 371 18.08 -17.98 10.86
C SER A 371 18.99 -19.20 10.82
N VAL A 372 20.21 -19.00 10.31
CA VAL A 372 21.25 -20.04 10.23
C VAL A 372 22.44 -19.67 11.12
N THR A 373 22.85 -20.57 12.00
CA THR A 373 24.09 -20.45 12.81
C THR A 373 25.15 -21.40 12.23
N ALA A 374 26.27 -20.87 11.76
CA ALA A 374 27.38 -21.65 11.24
C ALA A 374 28.47 -21.92 12.30
N THR A 375 29.02 -23.13 12.33
CA THR A 375 30.22 -23.52 13.12
C THR A 375 31.08 -24.48 12.32
N ALA A 376 32.40 -24.52 12.52
CA ALA A 376 33.31 -25.34 11.72
C ALA A 376 34.38 -26.05 12.55
N SER A 377 35.05 -27.02 11.92
CA SER A 377 36.18 -27.77 12.48
C SER A 377 37.36 -26.89 12.89
N SER A 378 37.56 -25.78 12.17
CA SER A 378 38.59 -24.77 12.44
C SER A 378 38.33 -23.51 11.60
N SER A 379 39.04 -22.43 11.95
CA SER A 379 39.17 -21.23 11.12
C SER A 379 40.66 -20.84 11.08
N ASP A 380 41.11 -20.29 9.95
CA ASP A 380 42.49 -19.82 9.78
C ASP A 380 42.80 -18.64 10.72
N LYS A 381 41.89 -17.67 10.77
CA LYS A 381 41.93 -16.50 11.65
C LYS A 381 40.52 -16.05 12.07
N ALA A 382 40.44 -15.18 13.07
CA ALA A 382 39.18 -14.66 13.59
C ALA A 382 38.35 -13.86 12.56
N SER A 383 38.98 -13.27 11.54
CA SER A 383 38.27 -12.54 10.47
C SER A 383 37.73 -13.43 9.34
N THR A 384 38.00 -14.73 9.34
CA THR A 384 37.53 -15.72 8.35
C THR A 384 36.75 -16.85 9.04
N GLY A 385 35.87 -16.50 9.98
CA GLY A 385 35.06 -17.45 10.73
C GLY A 385 33.91 -18.06 9.93
N PRO A 386 33.30 -19.16 10.39
CA PRO A 386 32.24 -19.88 9.67
C PRO A 386 30.98 -19.02 9.47
N GLU A 387 30.73 -18.04 10.35
CA GLU A 387 29.61 -17.09 10.26
C GLU A 387 29.60 -16.28 8.97
N LYS A 388 30.77 -16.12 8.33
CA LYS A 388 30.92 -15.50 7.00
C LYS A 388 30.06 -16.16 5.93
N THR A 389 29.80 -17.45 6.07
CA THR A 389 29.06 -18.23 5.07
C THR A 389 27.56 -18.08 5.12
N VAL A 390 27.00 -17.31 6.07
CA VAL A 390 25.53 -17.17 6.27
C VAL A 390 25.12 -15.75 6.66
N ASN A 391 26.03 -14.78 6.61
CA ASN A 391 25.78 -13.40 7.01
C ASN A 391 25.84 -12.40 5.84
N GLY A 392 25.94 -12.90 4.60
CA GLY A 392 26.02 -12.08 3.40
C GLY A 392 27.30 -11.26 3.29
N SER A 393 28.37 -11.62 4.02
CA SER A 393 29.63 -10.87 3.93
C SER A 393 30.15 -10.94 2.50
N GLY A 394 30.45 -9.79 1.90
CA GLY A 394 30.94 -9.74 0.52
C GLY A 394 29.90 -10.04 -0.56
N LEU A 395 28.62 -10.19 -0.22
CA LEU A 395 27.51 -10.41 -1.15
C LEU A 395 26.78 -9.07 -1.46
N THR A 396 26.56 -8.78 -2.74
CA THR A 396 25.71 -7.67 -3.20
C THR A 396 24.81 -8.19 -4.32
N ASN A 397 23.48 -8.11 -4.15
CA ASN A 397 22.49 -8.62 -5.12
C ASN A 397 22.76 -10.08 -5.55
N ASP A 398 23.03 -10.96 -4.59
CA ASP A 398 23.42 -12.37 -4.80
C ASP A 398 24.73 -12.61 -5.57
N LEU A 399 25.53 -11.55 -5.78
CA LEU A 399 26.85 -11.62 -6.38
C LEU A 399 27.94 -11.43 -5.32
N HIS A 400 28.82 -12.42 -5.17
CA HIS A 400 29.90 -12.41 -4.19
C HIS A 400 31.19 -11.76 -4.72
N SER A 401 31.92 -11.11 -3.82
CA SER A 401 33.22 -10.50 -4.08
C SER A 401 34.39 -11.51 -4.06
N THR A 402 35.62 -11.02 -4.30
CA THR A 402 36.88 -11.78 -4.10
C THR A 402 37.55 -11.52 -2.74
N VAL A 403 36.91 -10.77 -1.83
CA VAL A 403 37.51 -10.34 -0.56
C VAL A 403 37.63 -11.54 0.40
N GLY A 404 38.86 -11.97 0.70
CA GLY A 404 39.09 -13.17 1.52
C GLY A 404 38.54 -13.07 2.95
N GLU A 405 38.50 -11.88 3.57
CA GLU A 405 37.89 -11.69 4.90
C GLU A 405 36.35 -11.63 4.88
N ALA A 406 35.74 -11.79 3.71
CA ALA A 406 34.31 -12.04 3.56
C ALA A 406 33.98 -13.54 3.50
N MET A 407 34.97 -14.43 3.55
CA MET A 407 34.82 -15.87 3.35
C MET A 407 35.25 -16.64 4.60
N TRP A 408 34.74 -17.86 4.77
CA TRP A 408 35.31 -18.80 5.74
C TRP A 408 36.49 -19.54 5.10
N LEU A 409 37.55 -19.73 5.89
CA LEU A 409 38.73 -20.51 5.54
C LEU A 409 39.16 -21.33 6.76
N SER A 410 39.32 -22.65 6.60
CA SER A 410 39.79 -23.57 7.65
C SER A 410 41.26 -23.30 7.98
N SER A 411 41.72 -23.64 9.19
CA SER A 411 43.15 -23.59 9.50
C SER A 411 43.93 -24.69 8.76
N MET A 412 45.11 -24.37 8.23
CA MET A 412 46.06 -25.36 7.68
C MET A 412 46.49 -26.44 8.69
N ALA A 413 46.49 -26.10 9.99
CA ALA A 413 46.82 -27.01 11.08
C ALA A 413 45.57 -27.68 11.70
N GLY A 414 44.38 -27.46 11.12
CA GLY A 414 43.12 -28.00 11.61
C GLY A 414 43.01 -29.51 11.43
N ALA A 415 42.25 -30.14 12.33
CA ALA A 415 41.91 -31.56 12.23
C ALA A 415 41.20 -31.88 10.91
N GLN A 416 41.46 -33.07 10.38
CA GLN A 416 40.94 -33.54 9.09
C GLN A 416 39.98 -34.72 9.30
N PRO A 417 38.91 -34.86 8.49
CA PRO A 417 38.50 -33.95 7.42
C PRO A 417 37.96 -32.62 7.95
N ALA A 418 38.19 -31.54 7.20
CA ALA A 418 37.58 -30.25 7.51
C ALA A 418 36.06 -30.32 7.29
N TRP A 419 35.30 -29.69 8.18
CA TRP A 419 33.85 -29.64 8.09
C TRP A 419 33.30 -28.29 8.53
N ILE A 420 32.14 -27.93 8.00
CA ILE A 420 31.32 -26.81 8.44
C ILE A 420 29.88 -27.28 8.61
N GLN A 421 29.22 -26.87 9.68
CA GLN A 421 27.86 -27.25 10.03
C GLN A 421 27.00 -26.02 10.30
N TYR A 422 25.72 -26.19 10.02
CA TYR A 422 24.69 -25.17 10.02
C TYR A 422 23.54 -25.64 10.90
N ARG A 423 23.16 -24.84 11.88
CA ARG A 423 21.98 -25.05 12.74
C ARG A 423 20.90 -24.03 12.39
N PHE A 424 19.68 -24.50 12.21
CA PHE A 424 18.50 -23.68 11.99
C PHE A 424 17.75 -23.41 13.31
N ASP A 425 16.90 -22.38 13.33
CA ASP A 425 16.08 -22.01 14.49
C ASP A 425 15.06 -23.09 14.89
N ARG A 426 14.59 -23.87 13.91
CA ARG A 426 13.64 -24.98 14.08
C ARG A 426 13.91 -26.09 13.05
N VAL A 427 13.11 -27.16 13.11
CA VAL A 427 13.13 -28.23 12.12
C VAL A 427 12.44 -27.77 10.82
N TYR A 428 13.09 -28.01 9.67
CA TYR A 428 12.59 -27.64 8.34
C TYR A 428 12.56 -28.86 7.40
N LYS A 429 11.58 -28.88 6.46
CA LYS A 429 11.62 -29.71 5.26
C LYS A 429 12.53 -29.03 4.24
N LEU A 430 13.78 -29.48 4.14
CA LEU A 430 14.83 -28.86 3.33
C LEU A 430 14.60 -29.11 1.84
N TYR A 431 14.73 -28.07 1.04
CA TYR A 431 14.51 -28.10 -0.41
C TYR A 431 15.84 -28.11 -1.18
N GLU A 432 16.64 -27.05 -1.02
CA GLU A 432 17.81 -26.81 -1.86
C GLU A 432 18.90 -26.06 -1.07
N LEU A 433 20.15 -26.26 -1.46
CA LEU A 433 21.33 -25.56 -0.96
C LEU A 433 22.04 -24.86 -2.14
N TRP A 434 22.08 -23.53 -2.11
CA TRP A 434 22.96 -22.75 -3.00
C TRP A 434 24.32 -22.55 -2.35
N VAL A 435 25.40 -22.67 -3.14
CA VAL A 435 26.78 -22.52 -2.66
C VAL A 435 27.54 -21.53 -3.54
N TRP A 436 28.09 -20.52 -2.88
CA TRP A 436 29.19 -19.71 -3.38
C TRP A 436 30.47 -20.30 -2.79
N ASN A 437 31.27 -20.94 -3.64
CA ASN A 437 32.53 -21.56 -3.22
C ASN A 437 33.60 -20.49 -2.92
N HIS A 438 34.72 -20.84 -2.28
CA HIS A 438 35.76 -19.85 -1.93
C HIS A 438 36.33 -19.15 -3.19
N ASN A 439 36.25 -17.81 -3.23
CA ASN A 439 36.36 -17.02 -4.48
C ASN A 439 37.49 -15.96 -4.46
N THR A 440 38.57 -16.16 -3.70
CA THR A 440 39.71 -15.22 -3.76
C THR A 440 40.41 -15.28 -5.12
N GLU A 441 41.15 -14.23 -5.47
CA GLU A 441 41.97 -14.15 -6.70
C GLU A 441 42.99 -15.31 -6.83
N TYR A 442 43.36 -15.94 -5.72
CA TYR A 442 44.29 -17.08 -5.68
C TYR A 442 43.62 -18.44 -5.94
N GLU A 443 42.29 -18.51 -6.02
CA GLU A 443 41.56 -19.78 -6.20
C GLU A 443 42.03 -20.60 -7.43
N PRO A 444 42.43 -20.01 -8.59
CA PRO A 444 42.96 -20.78 -9.71
C PRO A 444 44.27 -21.52 -9.37
N LEU A 445 45.09 -20.95 -8.49
CA LEU A 445 46.42 -21.45 -8.10
C LEU A 445 46.39 -22.33 -6.85
N LEU A 446 45.71 -21.90 -5.79
CA LEU A 446 45.71 -22.54 -4.47
C LEU A 446 44.56 -23.52 -4.30
N GLY A 447 43.38 -23.20 -4.86
CA GLY A 447 42.22 -24.09 -4.91
C GLY A 447 41.64 -24.45 -3.55
N PHE A 448 41.29 -23.46 -2.73
CA PHE A 448 40.74 -23.66 -1.40
C PHE A 448 39.27 -24.08 -1.42
N GLY A 449 38.56 -23.83 -2.52
CA GLY A 449 37.15 -24.17 -2.64
C GLY A 449 36.91 -25.67 -2.45
N PHE A 450 35.83 -26.01 -1.76
CA PHE A 450 35.34 -27.38 -1.62
C PHE A 450 35.18 -28.00 -3.03
N LYS A 451 35.62 -29.24 -3.21
CA LYS A 451 35.40 -29.98 -4.45
C LYS A 451 34.46 -31.15 -4.19
N ASP A 452 34.95 -32.29 -3.72
CA ASP A 452 34.11 -33.44 -3.39
C ASP A 452 33.64 -33.30 -1.93
N VAL A 453 32.34 -33.44 -1.67
CA VAL A 453 31.69 -33.04 -0.42
C VAL A 453 30.65 -34.07 0.03
N ALA A 454 30.74 -34.51 1.28
CA ALA A 454 29.67 -35.25 1.93
C ALA A 454 28.70 -34.28 2.58
N ILE A 455 27.40 -34.44 2.31
CA ILE A 455 26.33 -33.67 2.94
C ILE A 455 25.60 -34.60 3.90
N GLU A 456 25.57 -34.22 5.17
CA GLU A 456 24.88 -34.95 6.24
C GLU A 456 23.83 -34.04 6.89
N TYR A 457 22.78 -34.64 7.46
CA TYR A 457 21.73 -33.92 8.17
C TYR A 457 21.42 -34.55 9.53
N SER A 458 20.84 -33.76 10.42
CA SER A 458 20.44 -34.20 11.76
C SER A 458 19.26 -33.40 12.31
N LEU A 459 18.45 -34.04 13.16
CA LEU A 459 17.44 -33.38 13.98
C LEU A 459 18.05 -32.78 15.26
N ASP A 460 19.03 -33.47 15.87
CA ASP A 460 19.56 -33.15 17.21
C ASP A 460 21.00 -32.57 17.21
N GLY A 461 21.70 -32.59 16.06
CA GLY A 461 23.08 -32.13 15.90
C GLY A 461 24.16 -33.14 16.37
N THR A 462 23.74 -34.31 16.84
CA THR A 462 24.59 -35.39 17.40
C THR A 462 24.51 -36.69 16.58
N THR A 463 23.32 -37.06 16.13
CA THR A 463 23.04 -38.24 15.30
C THR A 463 22.95 -37.79 13.85
N TRP A 464 23.94 -38.16 13.03
CA TRP A 464 24.07 -37.68 11.65
C TRP A 464 23.73 -38.75 10.63
N THR A 465 22.95 -38.39 9.61
CA THR A 465 22.62 -39.25 8.47
C THR A 465 23.23 -38.67 7.20
N LEU A 466 23.94 -39.50 6.42
CA LEU A 466 24.45 -39.10 5.11
C LEU A 466 23.28 -38.92 4.12
N LEU A 467 23.18 -37.73 3.53
CA LEU A 467 22.21 -37.41 2.50
C LEU A 467 22.71 -37.83 1.11
N LYS A 468 23.89 -37.31 0.74
CA LYS A 468 24.58 -37.59 -0.53
C LYS A 468 26.04 -37.14 -0.48
N GLU A 469 26.87 -37.73 -1.31
CA GLU A 469 28.16 -37.17 -1.73
C GLU A 469 27.93 -36.42 -3.05
N THR A 470 28.52 -35.24 -3.23
CA THR A 470 28.39 -34.43 -4.46
C THR A 470 29.66 -33.62 -4.72
N GLN A 471 29.77 -33.01 -5.90
CA GLN A 471 30.87 -32.11 -6.24
C GLN A 471 30.39 -30.65 -6.34
N PHE A 472 31.08 -29.73 -5.68
CA PHE A 472 30.86 -28.30 -5.80
C PHE A 472 31.75 -27.73 -6.90
N ALA A 473 31.19 -26.86 -7.74
CA ALA A 473 31.92 -26.19 -8.80
C ALA A 473 32.99 -25.24 -8.23
N LYS A 474 34.13 -25.10 -8.94
CA LYS A 474 35.17 -24.14 -8.58
C LYS A 474 34.65 -22.71 -8.74
N ALA A 475 35.03 -21.79 -7.86
CA ALA A 475 34.70 -20.38 -8.01
C ALA A 475 35.52 -19.72 -9.16
N PRO A 476 35.01 -18.67 -9.81
CA PRO A 476 35.67 -18.02 -10.95
C PRO A 476 36.86 -17.12 -10.57
N ALA A 477 37.09 -16.87 -9.28
CA ALA A 477 38.09 -15.93 -8.76
C ALA A 477 37.85 -14.47 -9.19
N ALA A 478 36.58 -14.10 -9.36
CA ALA A 478 36.15 -12.82 -9.92
C ALA A 478 35.11 -12.13 -9.02
N ASN A 479 35.11 -10.79 -9.00
CA ASN A 479 34.05 -10.02 -8.37
C ASN A 479 32.76 -10.17 -9.17
N GLY A 480 31.62 -10.23 -8.48
CA GLY A 480 30.33 -10.42 -9.13
C GLY A 480 29.94 -11.90 -9.31
N TYR A 481 30.50 -12.79 -8.48
CA TYR A 481 30.28 -14.24 -8.58
C TYR A 481 28.90 -14.64 -8.05
N ALA A 482 27.97 -14.99 -8.93
CA ALA A 482 26.71 -15.66 -8.57
C ALA A 482 26.97 -17.14 -8.17
N HIS A 483 26.11 -17.74 -7.34
CA HIS A 483 26.23 -19.15 -7.01
C HIS A 483 26.28 -20.00 -8.30
N ASN A 484 27.21 -20.94 -8.38
CA ASN A 484 27.37 -21.84 -9.52
C ASN A 484 27.19 -23.32 -9.13
N THR A 485 26.73 -23.55 -7.91
CA THR A 485 26.41 -24.87 -7.36
C THR A 485 25.06 -24.76 -6.64
N ALA A 486 24.11 -25.58 -7.09
CA ALA A 486 22.80 -25.77 -6.49
C ALA A 486 22.64 -27.25 -6.17
N VAL A 487 22.24 -27.58 -4.95
CA VAL A 487 22.13 -28.96 -4.48
C VAL A 487 20.73 -29.22 -3.94
N ASP A 488 19.98 -30.06 -4.63
CA ASP A 488 18.74 -30.65 -4.12
C ASP A 488 19.01 -31.36 -2.78
N LEU A 489 18.21 -31.05 -1.75
CA LEU A 489 18.29 -31.66 -0.43
C LEU A 489 17.25 -32.78 -0.21
N GLY A 490 16.48 -33.14 -1.24
CA GLY A 490 15.63 -34.33 -1.27
C GLY A 490 14.40 -34.26 -0.36
N GLY A 491 14.02 -33.08 0.13
CA GLY A 491 12.88 -32.93 1.05
C GLY A 491 13.13 -33.44 2.47
N VAL A 492 14.39 -33.68 2.87
CA VAL A 492 14.68 -34.23 4.21
C VAL A 492 14.30 -33.25 5.33
N THR A 493 13.84 -33.81 6.44
CA THR A 493 13.44 -33.03 7.62
C THR A 493 14.60 -32.94 8.60
N ALA A 494 15.12 -31.74 8.85
CA ALA A 494 16.31 -31.53 9.69
C ALA A 494 16.31 -30.17 10.40
N GLN A 495 17.04 -30.06 11.50
CA GLN A 495 17.43 -28.78 12.11
C GLN A 495 18.92 -28.46 11.86
N HIS A 496 19.71 -29.44 11.45
CA HIS A 496 21.14 -29.30 11.24
C HIS A 496 21.57 -29.91 9.90
N VAL A 497 22.52 -29.25 9.22
CA VAL A 497 23.22 -29.77 8.04
C VAL A 497 24.72 -29.64 8.25
N ARG A 498 25.51 -30.64 7.86
CA ARG A 498 26.98 -30.63 7.90
C ARG A 498 27.55 -30.94 6.52
N LEU A 499 28.48 -30.11 6.08
CA LEU A 499 29.29 -30.28 4.88
C LEU A 499 30.68 -30.75 5.31
N ILE A 500 31.08 -31.95 4.88
CA ILE A 500 32.42 -32.50 5.13
C ILE A 500 33.19 -32.47 3.82
N ALA A 501 34.33 -31.76 3.78
CA ALA A 501 35.18 -31.75 2.61
C ALA A 501 35.93 -33.09 2.48
N ARG A 502 35.70 -33.79 1.36
CA ARG A 502 36.51 -34.95 0.93
C ARG A 502 37.73 -34.49 0.15
N SER A 503 37.58 -33.44 -0.66
CA SER A 503 38.66 -32.82 -1.45
C SER A 503 38.40 -31.33 -1.70
N ASN A 504 39.40 -30.64 -2.25
CA ASN A 504 39.32 -29.26 -2.72
C ASN A 504 39.84 -29.15 -4.17
N TRP A 505 39.84 -27.94 -4.71
CA TRP A 505 40.34 -27.65 -6.06
C TRP A 505 41.86 -27.43 -6.15
N SER A 506 42.62 -27.83 -5.13
CA SER A 506 44.05 -27.55 -5.03
C SER A 506 44.89 -28.45 -5.96
N THR A 507 45.64 -27.82 -6.86
CA THR A 507 46.59 -28.51 -7.75
C THR A 507 47.93 -28.81 -7.08
N VAL A 508 48.18 -28.21 -5.91
CA VAL A 508 49.40 -28.36 -5.10
C VAL A 508 49.20 -29.20 -3.84
N GLY A 509 48.01 -29.78 -3.65
CA GLY A 509 47.71 -30.71 -2.55
C GLY A 509 47.52 -30.06 -1.17
N LEU A 510 47.14 -28.79 -1.11
CA LEU A 510 46.82 -28.11 0.15
C LEU A 510 45.63 -28.80 0.84
N LYS A 511 45.73 -29.01 2.16
CA LYS A 511 44.63 -29.52 3.00
C LYS A 511 43.91 -28.39 3.74
N GLN A 512 43.61 -27.33 3.00
CA GLN A 512 42.92 -26.13 3.49
C GLN A 512 41.68 -25.89 2.63
N TYR A 513 40.57 -25.54 3.27
CA TYR A 513 39.25 -25.56 2.67
C TYR A 513 38.49 -24.28 3.04
N GLY A 514 37.73 -23.74 2.11
CA GLY A 514 36.91 -22.55 2.36
C GLY A 514 35.60 -22.55 1.60
N LEU A 515 34.69 -21.68 2.02
CA LEU A 515 33.43 -21.34 1.35
C LEU A 515 33.19 -19.84 1.48
N SER A 516 32.51 -19.25 0.51
CA SER A 516 32.15 -17.83 0.53
C SER A 516 30.83 -17.63 1.28
N GLU A 517 29.73 -18.14 0.72
CA GLU A 517 28.36 -18.03 1.26
C GLU A 517 27.58 -19.31 0.92
N VAL A 518 26.61 -19.69 1.75
CA VAL A 518 25.63 -20.74 1.48
C VAL A 518 24.23 -20.27 1.81
N ARG A 519 23.23 -20.73 1.05
CA ARG A 519 21.82 -20.45 1.32
C ARG A 519 21.00 -21.72 1.29
N PHE A 520 20.37 -22.02 2.42
CA PHE A 520 19.44 -23.14 2.55
C PHE A 520 18.02 -22.67 2.26
N PHE A 521 17.28 -23.45 1.48
CA PHE A 521 15.88 -23.23 1.20
C PHE A 521 15.03 -24.33 1.84
N HIS A 522 13.82 -23.98 2.26
CA HIS A 522 12.86 -24.91 2.83
C HIS A 522 11.51 -24.83 2.11
N VAL A 523 10.82 -25.96 2.09
CA VAL A 523 9.42 -26.05 1.68
C VAL A 523 8.54 -25.63 2.88
N PRO A 524 7.57 -24.71 2.74
CA PRO A 524 6.56 -24.49 3.77
C PRO A 524 5.68 -25.74 3.91
N ILE A 525 5.53 -26.28 5.12
CA ILE A 525 4.73 -27.48 5.42
C ILE A 525 3.56 -27.23 6.36
N ALA A 526 3.55 -26.09 7.05
CA ALA A 526 2.51 -25.67 7.97
C ALA A 526 1.77 -24.44 7.45
N ALA A 527 0.55 -24.23 7.94
CA ALA A 527 -0.27 -23.08 7.63
C ALA A 527 0.44 -21.78 8.08
N ARG A 528 0.37 -20.72 7.27
CA ARG A 528 1.04 -19.44 7.53
C ARG A 528 0.24 -18.26 7.00
N ALA A 529 0.68 -17.03 7.32
CA ALA A 529 0.05 -15.78 6.85
C ALA A 529 -1.48 -15.77 7.03
N PRO A 530 -1.98 -15.85 8.28
CA PRO A 530 -3.41 -15.84 8.57
C PRO A 530 -4.07 -14.53 8.14
N GLN A 531 -5.31 -14.66 7.69
CA GLN A 531 -6.30 -13.60 7.58
C GLN A 531 -7.54 -13.99 8.40
N PRO A 532 -8.04 -13.14 9.31
CA PRO A 532 -7.46 -11.88 9.75
C PRO A 532 -6.04 -12.04 10.29
N ALA A 533 -5.22 -10.99 10.16
CA ALA A 533 -3.86 -10.99 10.67
C ALA A 533 -3.83 -11.35 12.18
N ASN A 534 -2.79 -12.07 12.61
CA ASN A 534 -2.66 -12.48 14.01
C ASN A 534 -2.61 -11.26 14.95
N GLY A 535 -3.56 -11.16 15.87
CA GLY A 535 -3.75 -10.01 16.76
C GLY A 535 -4.69 -8.91 16.22
N ALA A 536 -5.36 -9.12 15.09
CA ALA A 536 -6.37 -8.20 14.57
C ALA A 536 -7.52 -7.99 15.57
N ALA A 537 -8.10 -6.79 15.58
CA ALA A 537 -9.08 -6.37 16.58
C ALA A 537 -10.22 -5.58 15.96
N GLY A 538 -11.39 -5.58 16.63
CA GLY A 538 -12.57 -4.84 16.19
C GLY A 538 -13.31 -5.48 15.01
N LEU A 539 -13.11 -6.78 14.77
CA LEU A 539 -13.61 -7.44 13.57
C LEU A 539 -15.12 -7.74 13.60
N ALA A 540 -15.76 -7.72 12.44
CA ALA A 540 -17.18 -8.02 12.29
C ALA A 540 -17.50 -9.49 12.65
N LEU A 541 -18.76 -9.78 13.00
CA LEU A 541 -19.15 -11.09 13.54
C LEU A 541 -19.36 -12.17 12.47
N ASP A 542 -19.27 -11.80 11.20
CA ASP A 542 -19.26 -12.62 9.99
C ASP A 542 -17.83 -12.87 9.44
N THR A 543 -16.80 -12.50 10.20
CA THR A 543 -15.37 -12.66 9.83
C THR A 543 -15.05 -14.09 9.34
N VAL A 544 -14.61 -14.18 8.09
CA VAL A 544 -14.09 -15.41 7.49
C VAL A 544 -12.60 -15.54 7.76
N LEU A 545 -12.16 -16.70 8.24
CA LEU A 545 -10.75 -17.02 8.42
C LEU A 545 -10.19 -17.62 7.13
N SER A 546 -8.95 -17.29 6.77
CA SER A 546 -8.21 -17.92 5.67
C SER A 546 -6.70 -17.88 5.94
N TRP A 547 -5.93 -18.74 5.29
CA TRP A 547 -4.49 -18.88 5.51
C TRP A 547 -3.77 -19.27 4.22
N ARG A 548 -2.45 -19.11 4.17
CA ARG A 548 -1.63 -19.73 3.12
C ARG A 548 -1.27 -21.15 3.54
N PRO A 549 -1.63 -22.17 2.73
CA PRO A 549 -1.36 -23.54 3.10
C PRO A 549 0.13 -23.92 2.94
N GLY A 550 0.51 -25.03 3.57
CA GLY A 550 1.74 -25.73 3.23
C GLY A 550 1.77 -26.22 1.77
N ARG A 551 2.92 -26.70 1.30
CA ARG A 551 3.02 -27.47 0.05
C ARG A 551 2.64 -28.93 0.33
N ASP A 552 2.19 -29.63 -0.71
CA ASP A 552 1.81 -31.05 -0.66
C ASP A 552 0.66 -31.39 0.30
N VAL A 553 -0.25 -30.42 0.51
CA VAL A 553 -1.42 -30.54 1.39
C VAL A 553 -2.60 -31.19 0.68
N VAL A 554 -3.32 -32.05 1.40
CA VAL A 554 -4.55 -32.73 0.97
C VAL A 554 -5.80 -32.15 1.65
N SER A 555 -5.68 -31.73 2.92
CA SER A 555 -6.77 -31.10 3.67
C SER A 555 -6.23 -30.35 4.90
N HIS A 556 -7.08 -29.54 5.52
CA HIS A 556 -6.73 -28.72 6.68
C HIS A 556 -7.54 -29.15 7.90
N ARG A 557 -6.92 -29.20 9.09
CA ARG A 557 -7.63 -29.38 10.37
C ARG A 557 -7.63 -28.08 11.15
N VAL A 558 -8.78 -27.42 11.19
CA VAL A 558 -8.99 -26.12 11.85
C VAL A 558 -9.46 -26.33 13.29
N TYR A 559 -8.71 -25.79 14.25
CA TYR A 559 -9.09 -25.73 15.66
C TYR A 559 -9.44 -24.28 15.97
N PHE A 560 -10.59 -24.03 16.60
CA PHE A 560 -11.11 -22.69 16.82
C PHE A 560 -11.85 -22.61 18.16
N GLY A 561 -11.55 -21.61 19.00
CA GLY A 561 -12.24 -21.42 20.27
C GLY A 561 -11.72 -20.24 21.09
N THR A 562 -12.30 -20.00 22.26
CA THR A 562 -11.88 -18.92 23.19
C THR A 562 -10.80 -19.36 24.17
N ASP A 563 -10.55 -20.66 24.31
CA ASP A 563 -9.48 -21.20 25.15
C ASP A 563 -8.19 -21.41 24.31
N LYS A 564 -7.19 -20.57 24.57
CA LYS A 564 -5.89 -20.65 23.92
C LYS A 564 -5.19 -21.98 24.17
N ALA A 565 -5.25 -22.53 25.39
CA ALA A 565 -4.58 -23.78 25.73
C ALA A 565 -5.22 -24.94 24.97
N ALA A 566 -6.56 -25.04 24.98
CA ALA A 566 -7.27 -26.09 24.26
C ALA A 566 -7.02 -26.06 22.73
N VAL A 567 -6.87 -24.87 22.14
CA VAL A 567 -6.46 -24.71 20.73
C VAL A 567 -4.98 -25.06 20.52
N THR A 568 -4.09 -24.71 21.46
CA THR A 568 -2.65 -25.03 21.42
C THR A 568 -2.37 -26.53 21.55
N ASP A 569 -3.16 -27.24 22.35
CA ASP A 569 -3.02 -28.67 22.57
C ASP A 569 -3.84 -29.50 21.57
N GLY A 570 -4.71 -28.87 20.78
CA GLY A 570 -5.60 -29.54 19.82
C GLY A 570 -6.71 -30.37 20.48
N THR A 571 -7.13 -30.01 21.70
CA THR A 571 -8.18 -30.71 22.46
C THR A 571 -9.59 -30.20 22.15
N VAL A 572 -9.71 -29.03 21.51
CA VAL A 572 -10.95 -28.60 20.84
C VAL A 572 -11.22 -29.50 19.63
N ALA A 573 -12.49 -29.83 19.37
CA ALA A 573 -12.87 -30.58 18.17
C ALA A 573 -12.45 -29.85 16.90
N ALA A 574 -11.62 -30.49 16.07
CA ALA A 574 -11.17 -29.95 14.80
C ALA A 574 -12.25 -30.06 13.71
N VAL A 575 -12.35 -29.05 12.86
CA VAL A 575 -13.12 -29.09 11.62
C VAL A 575 -12.17 -29.42 10.47
N THR A 576 -12.50 -30.43 9.66
CA THR A 576 -11.79 -30.70 8.41
C THR A 576 -12.30 -29.74 7.33
N ALA A 577 -11.42 -28.88 6.83
CA ALA A 577 -11.68 -28.01 5.68
C ALA A 577 -10.94 -28.55 4.44
N THR A 578 -11.62 -28.56 3.30
CA THR A 578 -11.05 -28.85 1.98
C THR A 578 -10.56 -27.60 1.26
N GLU A 579 -11.00 -26.43 1.71
CA GLU A 579 -10.52 -25.12 1.27
C GLU A 579 -9.64 -24.49 2.35
N ARG A 580 -8.76 -23.59 1.95
CA ARG A 580 -7.93 -22.76 2.85
C ARG A 580 -8.71 -21.65 3.59
N ARG A 581 -10.01 -21.85 3.80
CA ARG A 581 -10.96 -20.90 4.40
C ARG A 581 -11.84 -21.61 5.43
N TYR A 582 -12.26 -20.87 6.44
CA TYR A 582 -13.17 -21.34 7.49
C TYR A 582 -14.01 -20.18 8.03
N THR A 583 -15.33 -20.28 7.95
CA THR A 583 -16.26 -19.32 8.55
C THR A 583 -16.75 -19.85 9.90
N PRO A 584 -16.42 -19.21 11.04
CA PRO A 584 -16.94 -19.60 12.33
C PRO A 584 -18.47 -19.43 12.39
N ALA A 585 -19.18 -20.43 12.92
CA ALA A 585 -20.66 -20.45 12.88
C ALA A 585 -21.34 -19.36 13.72
N ALA A 586 -20.67 -18.84 14.76
CA ALA A 586 -21.13 -17.70 15.54
C ALA A 586 -19.96 -17.03 16.27
N LEU A 587 -19.85 -15.71 16.13
CA LEU A 587 -18.94 -14.87 16.91
C LEU A 587 -19.73 -13.99 17.89
N ALA A 588 -19.18 -13.80 19.09
CA ALA A 588 -19.69 -12.90 20.11
C ALA A 588 -18.93 -11.57 20.09
N LEU A 589 -19.56 -10.48 20.52
CA LEU A 589 -18.94 -9.15 20.68
C LEU A 589 -17.86 -9.14 21.78
N ASP A 590 -16.90 -8.22 21.67
CA ASP A 590 -15.79 -7.99 22.61
C ASP A 590 -15.06 -9.28 23.07
N THR A 591 -14.94 -10.25 22.16
CA THR A 591 -14.44 -11.60 22.46
C THR A 591 -13.17 -11.87 21.65
N THR A 592 -12.13 -12.37 22.33
CA THR A 592 -10.91 -12.87 21.69
C THR A 592 -11.05 -14.35 21.36
N TYR A 593 -10.80 -14.70 20.10
CA TYR A 593 -10.78 -16.06 19.60
C TYR A 593 -9.36 -16.48 19.23
N PHE A 594 -9.03 -17.73 19.54
CA PHE A 594 -7.78 -18.39 19.17
C PHE A 594 -8.07 -19.45 18.12
N TRP A 595 -7.16 -19.61 17.17
CA TRP A 595 -7.28 -20.62 16.14
C TRP A 595 -5.93 -21.13 15.65
N ARG A 596 -5.92 -22.36 15.15
CA ARG A 596 -4.75 -23.03 14.57
C ARG A 596 -5.22 -23.87 13.40
N VAL A 597 -4.38 -23.99 12.38
CA VAL A 597 -4.62 -24.93 11.28
C VAL A 597 -3.47 -25.92 11.20
N ASP A 598 -3.77 -27.21 11.39
CA ASP A 598 -2.82 -28.28 11.12
C ASP A 598 -2.97 -28.72 9.66
N GLU A 599 -1.85 -28.76 8.94
CA GLU A 599 -1.83 -29.15 7.53
C GLU A 599 -1.71 -30.66 7.39
N VAL A 600 -2.63 -31.29 6.66
CA VAL A 600 -2.64 -32.74 6.44
C VAL A 600 -2.12 -33.03 5.04
N GLY A 601 -0.86 -33.48 4.97
CA GLY A 601 -0.23 -33.95 3.74
C GLY A 601 -0.17 -35.48 3.65
N THR A 602 0.38 -36.01 2.57
CA THR A 602 0.52 -37.46 2.34
C THR A 602 1.50 -38.15 3.30
N ALA A 603 2.51 -37.41 3.79
CA ALA A 603 3.53 -37.91 4.70
C ALA A 603 3.18 -37.76 6.20
N GLY A 604 2.06 -37.11 6.54
CA GLY A 604 1.64 -36.88 7.92
C GLY A 604 0.89 -35.57 8.11
N THR A 605 0.76 -35.14 9.37
CA THR A 605 0.17 -33.84 9.73
C THR A 605 1.22 -32.93 10.33
N TYR A 606 1.21 -31.67 9.91
CA TYR A 606 2.12 -30.61 10.37
C TYR A 606 1.34 -29.57 11.16
N PRO A 607 1.54 -29.48 12.49
CA PRO A 607 0.85 -28.48 13.31
C PRO A 607 1.19 -27.04 12.87
N GLY A 608 0.18 -26.17 12.85
CA GLY A 608 0.36 -24.74 12.59
C GLY A 608 0.72 -23.93 13.83
N ASP A 609 1.05 -22.66 13.63
CA ASP A 609 1.14 -21.69 14.73
C ASP A 609 -0.26 -21.31 15.24
N VAL A 610 -0.37 -20.96 16.52
CA VAL A 610 -1.64 -20.49 17.12
C VAL A 610 -1.79 -18.99 16.92
N TRP A 611 -2.85 -18.61 16.23
CA TRP A 611 -3.23 -17.23 15.95
C TRP A 611 -4.42 -16.78 16.78
N ASN A 612 -4.69 -15.47 16.80
CA ASN A 612 -5.82 -14.89 17.50
C ASN A 612 -6.38 -13.65 16.80
N PHE A 613 -7.62 -13.31 17.10
CA PHE A 613 -8.23 -12.01 16.78
C PHE A 613 -9.27 -11.64 17.84
N SER A 614 -9.70 -10.38 17.89
CA SER A 614 -10.86 -9.94 18.68
C SER A 614 -11.93 -9.25 17.84
N THR A 615 -13.18 -9.46 18.23
CA THR A 615 -14.36 -8.93 17.56
C THR A 615 -14.66 -7.48 17.93
N ALA A 616 -15.55 -6.85 17.18
CA ALA A 616 -16.13 -5.55 17.50
C ALA A 616 -16.79 -5.56 18.89
N LYS A 617 -16.77 -4.41 19.58
CA LYS A 617 -17.36 -4.28 20.92
C LYS A 617 -18.85 -3.95 20.91
N PHE A 618 -19.34 -3.47 19.78
CA PHE A 618 -20.73 -3.04 19.56
C PHE A 618 -21.09 -3.21 18.08
N LEU A 619 -22.39 -3.23 17.79
CA LEU A 619 -22.93 -3.10 16.44
C LEU A 619 -23.24 -1.63 16.16
N VAL A 620 -23.12 -1.21 14.91
CA VAL A 620 -23.38 0.17 14.46
C VAL A 620 -24.78 0.25 13.87
N VAL A 621 -25.56 1.27 14.27
CA VAL A 621 -26.93 1.50 13.80
C VAL A 621 -26.97 2.59 12.72
N ASP A 622 -26.41 3.75 13.03
CA ASP A 622 -26.04 4.78 12.07
C ASP A 622 -24.81 5.50 12.63
N ASP A 623 -23.96 5.91 11.70
CA ASP A 623 -22.57 6.32 11.92
C ASP A 623 -22.33 7.72 11.35
N PHE A 624 -23.19 8.14 10.42
CA PHE A 624 -23.21 9.39 9.68
C PHE A 624 -22.00 9.65 8.77
N GLU A 625 -21.02 8.74 8.69
CA GLU A 625 -19.82 8.85 7.84
C GLU A 625 -20.13 8.59 6.36
N THR A 626 -21.20 7.85 6.06
CA THR A 626 -21.60 7.53 4.67
C THR A 626 -22.33 8.66 3.95
N TYR A 627 -22.77 9.71 4.65
CA TYR A 627 -23.54 10.80 4.05
C TYR A 627 -22.65 11.81 3.32
N THR A 628 -23.11 12.31 2.18
CA THR A 628 -22.36 13.28 1.36
C THR A 628 -23.18 14.54 1.10
N ASP A 629 -22.60 15.49 0.37
CA ASP A 629 -23.30 16.71 -0.03
C ASP A 629 -24.09 16.52 -1.36
N ALA A 630 -23.96 15.35 -2.00
CA ALA A 630 -24.63 14.99 -3.24
C ALA A 630 -26.05 14.45 -3.00
N GLU A 631 -26.96 14.75 -3.93
CA GLU A 631 -28.35 14.30 -3.91
C GLU A 631 -28.46 12.77 -3.98
N GLY A 632 -29.39 12.20 -3.20
CA GLY A 632 -29.53 10.75 -2.99
C GLY A 632 -28.62 10.19 -1.89
N SER A 633 -27.78 11.03 -1.28
CA SER A 633 -26.79 10.66 -0.26
C SER A 633 -26.74 11.67 0.90
N ARG A 634 -27.64 12.68 0.93
CA ARG A 634 -27.60 13.72 1.96
C ARG A 634 -28.18 13.24 3.28
N ILE A 635 -27.60 13.71 4.37
CA ILE A 635 -27.97 13.28 5.73
C ILE A 635 -29.46 13.47 6.06
N TYR A 636 -30.09 14.55 5.58
CA TYR A 636 -31.54 14.82 5.78
C TYR A 636 -32.46 14.03 4.82
N GLU A 637 -31.94 13.48 3.73
CA GLU A 637 -32.69 12.56 2.85
C GLU A 637 -32.79 11.18 3.52
N ALA A 638 -31.80 10.81 4.34
CA ALA A 638 -31.76 9.59 5.13
C ALA A 638 -32.47 9.71 6.50
N TRP A 639 -32.30 10.84 7.17
CA TRP A 639 -32.90 11.19 8.47
C TRP A 639 -34.00 12.24 8.28
N VAL A 640 -35.21 11.77 7.98
CA VAL A 640 -36.36 12.61 7.65
C VAL A 640 -36.72 13.50 8.83
N ASP A 641 -36.68 14.81 8.62
CA ASP A 641 -36.88 15.84 9.64
C ASP A 641 -38.23 16.58 9.49
N GLY A 642 -38.31 17.82 10.00
CA GLY A 642 -39.48 18.69 9.88
C GLY A 642 -39.31 19.87 8.93
N TYR A 643 -38.22 19.96 8.17
CA TYR A 643 -37.92 21.13 7.37
C TYR A 643 -39.01 21.37 6.29
N GLY A 644 -39.52 22.60 6.23
CA GLY A 644 -40.66 22.95 5.37
C GLY A 644 -42.04 22.50 5.87
N THR A 645 -42.15 21.82 7.02
CA THR A 645 -43.43 21.44 7.62
C THR A 645 -43.94 22.47 8.64
N THR A 646 -45.24 22.44 8.96
CA THR A 646 -45.83 23.32 9.98
C THR A 646 -45.89 22.68 11.38
N THR A 647 -45.77 21.35 11.47
CA THR A 647 -46.00 20.57 12.70
C THR A 647 -44.74 20.01 13.33
N ASN A 648 -43.67 19.77 12.54
CA ASN A 648 -42.40 19.27 13.02
C ASN A 648 -41.36 20.41 13.05
N GLY A 649 -40.71 20.58 14.19
CA GLY A 649 -39.73 21.64 14.41
C GLY A 649 -38.27 21.26 14.16
N ALA A 650 -37.97 20.00 13.84
CA ALA A 650 -36.61 19.54 13.60
C ALA A 650 -36.08 19.96 12.23
N GLN A 651 -34.80 20.27 12.17
CA GLN A 651 -34.02 20.31 10.93
C GLN A 651 -32.72 19.55 11.14
N VAL A 652 -32.49 18.53 10.31
CA VAL A 652 -31.23 17.81 10.15
C VAL A 652 -30.41 18.47 9.06
N GLY A 653 -29.10 18.56 9.29
CA GLY A 653 -28.19 19.17 8.34
C GLY A 653 -28.10 20.69 8.48
N ASN A 654 -26.97 21.24 8.05
CA ASN A 654 -26.80 22.68 7.85
C ASN A 654 -27.69 23.16 6.68
N LEU A 655 -27.98 24.47 6.60
CA LEU A 655 -28.74 25.04 5.46
C LEU A 655 -27.95 25.09 4.15
N GLN A 656 -26.64 24.86 4.21
CA GLN A 656 -25.70 24.89 3.08
C GLN A 656 -24.67 23.79 3.29
N ALA A 657 -24.08 23.28 2.20
CA ALA A 657 -23.00 22.32 2.28
C ALA A 657 -21.77 22.91 3.02
N PRO A 658 -21.06 22.14 3.86
CA PRO A 658 -21.31 20.73 4.16
C PRO A 658 -22.55 20.52 5.03
N PHE A 659 -23.45 19.63 4.61
CA PHE A 659 -24.72 19.39 5.30
C PHE A 659 -24.49 18.71 6.66
N ALA A 660 -23.56 17.75 6.74
CA ALA A 660 -23.10 17.19 8.01
C ALA A 660 -22.14 18.16 8.75
N GLU A 661 -22.06 18.06 10.07
CA GLU A 661 -21.14 18.84 10.91
C GLU A 661 -19.76 18.15 10.90
N ARG A 662 -18.71 18.90 10.56
CA ARG A 662 -17.33 18.38 10.39
C ARG A 662 -16.33 18.96 11.41
N THR A 663 -16.77 19.87 12.28
CA THR A 663 -15.92 20.52 13.29
C THR A 663 -16.18 19.96 14.68
N ILE A 664 -17.45 19.72 15.02
CA ILE A 664 -17.87 19.13 16.29
C ILE A 664 -18.21 17.66 16.03
N ILE A 665 -17.23 16.78 16.19
CA ILE A 665 -17.34 15.34 15.90
C ILE A 665 -16.91 14.52 17.13
N GLN A 666 -17.49 13.33 17.33
CA GLN A 666 -17.14 12.44 18.46
C GLN A 666 -15.97 11.51 18.07
N GLY A 667 -16.02 11.05 16.82
CA GLY A 667 -15.00 10.32 16.07
C GLY A 667 -15.30 10.50 14.58
N GLY A 668 -14.60 9.75 13.71
CA GLY A 668 -14.85 9.81 12.26
C GLY A 668 -14.41 11.12 11.60
N LYS A 669 -15.16 11.54 10.59
CA LYS A 669 -15.00 12.77 9.80
C LYS A 669 -16.14 13.76 10.02
N GLN A 670 -17.32 13.27 10.41
CA GLN A 670 -18.52 14.08 10.51
C GLN A 670 -19.53 13.53 11.51
N ALA A 671 -20.63 14.26 11.68
CA ALA A 671 -21.69 13.95 12.63
C ALA A 671 -22.99 14.67 12.23
N MET A 672 -24.14 14.21 12.73
CA MET A 672 -25.45 14.80 12.36
C MET A 672 -25.75 16.10 13.13
N PRO A 673 -25.75 17.30 12.50
CA PRO A 673 -26.26 18.48 13.16
C PRO A 673 -27.79 18.41 13.18
N LEU A 674 -28.37 18.41 14.38
CA LEU A 674 -29.81 18.50 14.60
C LEU A 674 -30.12 19.85 15.26
N THR A 675 -31.01 20.62 14.63
CA THR A 675 -31.61 21.83 15.21
C THR A 675 -33.10 21.64 15.41
N TYR A 676 -33.70 22.42 16.31
CA TYR A 676 -35.09 22.25 16.72
C TYR A 676 -35.77 23.58 17.06
N ASP A 677 -37.08 23.64 16.81
CA ASP A 677 -37.99 24.74 17.14
C ASP A 677 -39.34 24.19 17.62
N ASN A 678 -39.55 24.18 18.94
CA ASN A 678 -40.81 23.72 19.56
C ASN A 678 -41.84 24.86 19.73
N ALA A 679 -41.61 26.03 19.12
CA ALA A 679 -42.58 27.12 19.13
C ALA A 679 -43.92 26.71 18.50
N ALA A 680 -44.99 27.40 18.90
CA ALA A 680 -46.37 27.12 18.46
C ALA A 680 -46.85 25.67 18.71
N GLY A 681 -46.24 24.93 19.64
CA GLY A 681 -46.65 23.57 19.99
C GLY A 681 -46.14 22.48 19.03
N LYS A 682 -45.16 22.81 18.17
CA LYS A 682 -44.45 21.81 17.37
C LYS A 682 -43.72 20.81 18.26
N ILE A 683 -43.57 19.59 17.75
CA ILE A 683 -42.65 18.58 18.29
C ILE A 683 -41.49 18.50 17.30
N SER A 684 -40.25 18.53 17.76
CA SER A 684 -39.09 18.40 16.87
C SER A 684 -38.60 16.95 16.85
N GLU A 685 -38.79 16.25 15.73
CA GLU A 685 -38.36 14.86 15.54
C GLU A 685 -37.61 14.67 14.21
N THR A 686 -36.55 13.86 14.22
CA THR A 686 -35.96 13.31 12.99
C THR A 686 -35.93 11.79 13.05
N THR A 687 -36.27 11.12 11.94
CA THR A 687 -36.46 9.67 11.89
C THR A 687 -35.66 9.02 10.76
N ARG A 688 -34.84 8.03 11.12
CA ARG A 688 -34.27 7.04 10.21
C ARG A 688 -35.26 5.88 10.05
N THR A 689 -35.51 5.47 8.81
CA THR A 689 -36.24 4.23 8.50
C THR A 689 -35.28 3.25 7.84
N PHE A 690 -35.31 1.99 8.27
CA PHE A 690 -34.49 0.90 7.72
C PHE A 690 -35.29 0.12 6.67
N GLU A 691 -34.69 -0.15 5.51
CA GLU A 691 -35.34 -0.91 4.43
C GLU A 691 -35.61 -2.37 4.82
N ALA A 692 -34.70 -2.96 5.58
CA ALA A 692 -34.85 -4.25 6.24
C ALA A 692 -34.93 -4.06 7.76
N ALA A 693 -35.82 -4.81 8.41
CA ALA A 693 -35.96 -4.78 9.86
C ALA A 693 -34.69 -5.34 10.54
N GLN A 694 -34.17 -4.62 11.53
CA GLN A 694 -32.94 -4.97 12.25
C GLN A 694 -33.25 -5.70 13.57
N ASP A 695 -32.44 -6.71 13.91
CA ASP A 695 -32.49 -7.36 15.23
C ASP A 695 -31.42 -6.75 16.14
N TRP A 696 -31.82 -5.87 17.06
CA TRP A 696 -30.93 -5.24 18.04
C TRP A 696 -30.73 -6.07 19.32
N THR A 697 -31.30 -7.29 19.37
CA THR A 697 -31.01 -8.30 20.41
C THR A 697 -30.02 -9.36 19.93
N ALA A 698 -29.70 -9.38 18.63
CA ALA A 698 -28.71 -10.25 18.04
C ALA A 698 -27.36 -10.14 18.77
N HIS A 699 -26.62 -11.26 18.83
CA HIS A 699 -25.31 -11.37 19.49
C HIS A 699 -25.29 -10.96 20.98
N GLY A 700 -26.45 -10.90 21.64
CA GLY A 700 -26.57 -10.61 23.06
C GLY A 700 -26.46 -9.11 23.41
N VAL A 701 -26.68 -8.22 22.44
CA VAL A 701 -26.75 -6.77 22.66
C VAL A 701 -27.89 -6.43 23.62
N LYS A 702 -27.61 -5.53 24.58
CA LYS A 702 -28.54 -5.13 25.66
C LYS A 702 -28.92 -3.65 25.65
N SER A 703 -28.11 -2.80 25.03
CA SER A 703 -28.28 -1.35 25.09
C SER A 703 -27.91 -0.67 23.78
N LEU A 704 -28.75 0.28 23.35
CA LEU A 704 -28.39 1.28 22.33
C LEU A 704 -27.63 2.41 23.04
N SER A 705 -26.53 2.89 22.45
CA SER A 705 -25.83 4.09 22.94
C SER A 705 -26.03 5.24 21.95
N LEU A 706 -26.67 6.34 22.37
CA LEU A 706 -26.73 7.59 21.61
C LEU A 706 -25.69 8.57 22.16
N TRP A 707 -24.68 8.93 21.36
CA TRP A 707 -23.75 10.01 21.72
C TRP A 707 -24.30 11.35 21.29
N PHE A 708 -24.33 12.33 22.19
CA PHE A 708 -24.82 13.67 21.87
C PHE A 708 -23.87 14.77 22.38
N TYR A 709 -23.86 15.90 21.67
CA TYR A 709 -23.16 17.13 22.05
C TYR A 709 -24.18 18.26 22.23
N GLY A 710 -24.11 19.01 23.34
CA GLY A 710 -25.06 20.09 23.67
C GLY A 710 -24.57 21.50 23.33
N ASP A 711 -25.50 22.46 23.35
CA ASP A 711 -25.23 23.90 23.28
C ASP A 711 -25.87 24.63 24.49
N PRO A 712 -25.26 25.67 25.07
CA PRO A 712 -25.79 26.33 26.27
C PRO A 712 -27.20 26.92 26.13
N ALA A 713 -27.66 27.18 24.90
CA ALA A 713 -29.03 27.62 24.63
C ALA A 713 -30.07 26.48 24.70
N ASN A 714 -29.65 25.21 24.76
CA ASN A 714 -30.54 24.05 24.71
C ASN A 714 -31.54 24.03 25.89
N ALA A 715 -32.76 23.57 25.64
CA ALA A 715 -33.82 23.41 26.63
C ALA A 715 -34.77 22.26 26.24
N GLY A 716 -35.75 21.96 27.09
CA GLY A 716 -36.70 20.87 26.89
C GLY A 716 -36.13 19.50 27.20
N GLN A 717 -36.83 18.47 26.71
CA GLN A 717 -36.58 17.06 26.97
C GLN A 717 -36.14 16.36 25.69
N LEU A 718 -34.89 15.88 25.67
CA LEU A 718 -34.40 14.95 24.64
C LEU A 718 -35.05 13.57 24.85
N TYR A 719 -35.35 12.88 23.76
CA TYR A 719 -35.83 11.51 23.77
C TYR A 719 -35.46 10.76 22.48
N VAL A 720 -35.61 9.45 22.51
CA VAL A 720 -35.53 8.55 21.35
C VAL A 720 -36.84 7.79 21.23
N LYS A 721 -37.28 7.48 20.01
CA LYS A 721 -38.26 6.41 19.76
C LYS A 721 -37.59 5.28 19.00
N ILE A 722 -37.82 4.05 19.44
CA ILE A 722 -37.48 2.84 18.68
C ILE A 722 -38.81 2.26 18.22
N ASP A 723 -39.01 2.26 16.90
CA ASP A 723 -40.32 2.21 16.25
C ASP A 723 -41.32 3.19 16.89
N ASN A 724 -42.25 2.70 17.71
CA ASN A 724 -43.28 3.50 18.38
C ASN A 724 -43.01 3.70 19.89
N THR A 725 -42.02 3.00 20.47
CA THR A 725 -41.72 3.08 21.90
C THR A 725 -40.81 4.27 22.19
N LYS A 726 -41.33 5.27 22.92
CA LYS A 726 -40.60 6.47 23.34
C LYS A 726 -39.84 6.23 24.64
N VAL A 727 -38.54 6.54 24.65
CA VAL A 727 -37.67 6.56 25.83
C VAL A 727 -37.19 7.99 26.05
N LEU A 728 -37.43 8.56 27.23
CA LEU A 728 -36.94 9.90 27.57
C LEU A 728 -35.47 9.84 28.01
N TYR A 729 -34.69 10.86 27.66
CA TYR A 729 -33.35 11.04 28.22
C TYR A 729 -33.43 11.18 29.75
N ASN A 730 -32.71 10.32 30.45
CA ASN A 730 -32.77 10.14 31.90
C ASN A 730 -31.56 10.75 32.65
N GLY A 731 -30.71 11.52 31.96
CA GLY A 731 -29.68 12.34 32.59
C GLY A 731 -30.20 13.71 33.06
N GLU A 732 -29.30 14.55 33.51
CA GLU A 732 -29.64 15.87 34.05
C GLU A 732 -29.96 16.87 32.91
N ALA A 733 -30.89 17.80 33.14
CA ALA A 733 -31.27 18.79 32.11
C ALA A 733 -30.12 19.75 31.71
N VAL A 734 -29.06 19.82 32.51
CA VAL A 734 -27.82 20.56 32.18
C VAL A 734 -26.93 19.80 31.19
N ASP A 735 -27.07 18.48 31.06
CA ASP A 735 -26.26 17.64 30.17
C ASP A 735 -26.49 18.04 28.70
N LEU A 736 -27.75 18.32 28.36
CA LEU A 736 -28.18 18.88 27.06
C LEU A 736 -27.55 20.23 26.71
N LYS A 737 -27.00 20.96 27.70
CA LYS A 737 -26.37 22.28 27.54
C LYS A 737 -24.85 22.22 27.46
N ARG A 738 -24.21 21.07 27.75
CA ARG A 738 -22.75 20.96 27.77
C ARG A 738 -22.20 20.85 26.35
N ARG A 739 -21.23 21.70 26.04
CA ARG A 739 -20.37 21.61 24.84
C ARG A 739 -19.32 20.50 24.99
N GLN A 740 -19.81 19.28 25.21
CA GLN A 740 -19.04 18.06 25.38
C GLN A 740 -19.88 16.86 24.93
N TRP A 741 -19.21 15.90 24.29
CA TRP A 741 -19.77 14.61 23.91
C TRP A 741 -20.11 13.76 25.12
N GLN A 742 -21.35 13.27 25.17
CA GLN A 742 -21.90 12.48 26.27
C GLN A 742 -22.63 11.26 25.72
N PRO A 743 -22.37 10.04 26.23
CA PRO A 743 -23.14 8.86 25.88
C PRO A 743 -24.45 8.80 26.67
N TRP A 744 -25.53 8.42 25.99
CA TRP A 744 -26.77 7.99 26.60
C TRP A 744 -27.03 6.52 26.26
N ASN A 745 -26.90 5.66 27.27
CA ASN A 745 -27.17 4.23 27.12
C ASN A 745 -28.65 3.94 27.45
N ILE A 746 -29.38 3.47 26.44
CA ILE A 746 -30.79 3.07 26.50
C ILE A 746 -30.84 1.55 26.65
N ASP A 747 -31.41 1.05 27.75
CA ASP A 747 -31.67 -0.38 27.94
C ASP A 747 -32.78 -0.87 26.99
N LEU A 748 -32.44 -1.79 26.09
CA LEU A 748 -33.37 -2.31 25.09
C LEU A 748 -34.44 -3.23 25.71
N ALA A 749 -34.20 -3.82 26.89
CA ALA A 749 -35.18 -4.62 27.61
C ALA A 749 -36.37 -3.76 28.10
N ALA A 750 -36.13 -2.48 28.40
CA ALA A 750 -37.17 -1.52 28.77
C ALA A 750 -38.01 -1.02 27.58
N VAL A 751 -37.57 -1.29 26.34
CA VAL A 751 -38.21 -0.84 25.10
C VAL A 751 -39.18 -1.89 24.55
N GLY A 752 -38.74 -3.15 24.51
CA GLY A 752 -39.50 -4.25 23.90
C GLY A 752 -39.59 -4.17 22.37
N GLY A 753 -39.88 -5.29 21.71
CA GLY A 753 -40.03 -5.35 20.24
C GLY A 753 -38.74 -5.19 19.42
N VAL A 754 -37.61 -4.93 20.07
CA VAL A 754 -36.29 -4.58 19.51
C VAL A 754 -35.60 -5.65 18.64
N SER A 755 -36.23 -6.81 18.41
CA SER A 755 -35.71 -7.83 17.49
C SER A 755 -36.15 -7.66 16.04
N LYS A 756 -36.95 -6.62 15.73
CA LYS A 756 -37.42 -6.27 14.37
C LYS A 756 -37.59 -4.75 14.20
N VAL A 757 -36.58 -3.97 14.58
CA VAL A 757 -36.62 -2.50 14.51
C VAL A 757 -36.69 -2.04 13.06
N THR A 758 -37.67 -1.18 12.75
CA THR A 758 -37.84 -0.58 11.42
C THR A 758 -37.54 0.93 11.40
N LYS A 759 -37.65 1.61 12.56
CA LYS A 759 -37.41 3.05 12.68
C LYS A 759 -36.66 3.42 13.95
N LEU A 760 -35.82 4.43 13.83
CA LEU A 760 -35.18 5.13 14.95
C LEU A 760 -35.46 6.63 14.82
N THR A 761 -36.11 7.21 15.84
CA THR A 761 -36.40 8.65 15.91
C THR A 761 -35.59 9.28 17.04
N ILE A 762 -35.01 10.44 16.79
CA ILE A 762 -34.42 11.31 17.81
C ILE A 762 -35.30 12.57 17.88
N GLY A 763 -35.75 12.94 19.08
CA GLY A 763 -36.69 14.05 19.25
C GLY A 763 -36.47 14.89 20.50
N ILE A 764 -36.96 16.12 20.45
CA ILE A 764 -36.85 17.12 21.52
C ILE A 764 -38.19 17.82 21.68
N GLU A 765 -38.73 17.89 22.90
CA GLU A 765 -40.03 18.53 23.20
C GLU A 765 -39.97 19.49 24.40
N GLY A 766 -40.98 20.35 24.54
CA GLY A 766 -41.15 21.23 25.70
C GLY A 766 -40.03 22.26 25.91
N ALA A 767 -39.53 22.87 24.83
CA ALA A 767 -38.26 23.64 24.79
C ALA A 767 -38.40 25.12 24.38
#